data_AF-A0AAJ0U6T4-F1
#
_entry.id   AF-A0AAJ0U6T4-F1
#
_cell.length_a   1.000
_cell.length_b   1.000
_cell.length_c   1.000
_cell.angle_alpha   90.00
_cell.angle_beta   90.00
_cell.angle_gamma   90.00
#
_symmetry.space_group_name_H-M   'P 1'
#
loop_
_entity.id
_entity.type
_entity.pdbx_description
1 polymer ?
#
loop_
_entity_poly.entity_id
_entity_poly.type
_entity_poly.pdbx_seq_one_letter_code
_entity_poly.pdbx_strand_id
1 'polypeptide(L)'
;MPNRQLAKLNDHGQRFWLDSLSRDMLDDGRLASRIREQGLSGITSNPAIFAKAMGDSSAYDDRIAVAIDALADDDGSVAAESVYERLATDDMRDACDLLLPVYEATDGLDGFVSLEVSPHLAYDPVATLRQARELWDRVGRPNLLIKVPGTPQGLHAVEALLVDGINVNITLLFGLDAYEQTAQTYLRAMEQRLRDGKDLQTVASVASFFLSRIDTAVDRELRQRIDPQVDERIVTEAESLLGRTAVANAQMAYARFVELTASERWQRLAEAGARTQRLVWASAGTKDPDLSDTHYIESLILPQTISTMPEATADAFDDHGWIEVSAAGSTDEAAAVLERLQRTLEIDLDAITHQLVAEGVQKFIDPYDQLLQRLTQRIERTEEAERATPLVGAANRLRAEALRMTSRAGSGHATSSLSCADLVAALFFHEMRWDPNAPGARDQDRFLLSKGHAAPILWAALSEAGAIDSDPLTLRQVDSDLEGHPTPRNPWIPVATGSLGQGLAAVNGMALADRLDGIGARLFCLLGDGECSEGSVWEAAQFAADQRLQQVVAIVDANGLEQSGPAPYGQDTSVLAGRFRAFGWRTLEIDGHDFGAILPALKATREPGPTAIIARTVKGKGVSFLEGAEGWHGKALDDDKLAQALAEIAEPDVRVLVEPRRLAAGEPTAAAKAQAASERMQAQTQAPLQVDYELGAEVATRAAFGNALEKLGSRFDDLVVLDGDVKNSTKTEQFAKAFPERFIEAQIAEQNMLGAALGLSASGKRPCVATFAAFLTRAYDIIRMAVHSQQPRMLICGSHAGVSIGEDGPSQMGLEDIAMFRALNGTTVLYPSDAVSAERLTEAGLEHDGIVYLRTTRGKTPVLYQSDEPFEIGGSKTLAESTEDRLTLVAAGITVHTALEASNRLREQGVCTRVIDAYSVKPLDVPTLKRAAEETGTLLVIEDHNRDGGLGDAVASQVGRLGRVFRLGVTGEPRSGEPETLMDRHRISGQEIEREALAVAA
;
A
#
# COMPACT_ATOMS: atom_id res chain seq x y z
N MET A 1 -15.22 -59.26 20.87
CA MET A 1 -14.67 -57.89 20.79
C MET A 1 -13.21 -57.96 21.19
N PRO A 2 -12.27 -57.32 20.49
CA PRO A 2 -10.87 -57.32 20.92
C PRO A 2 -10.78 -56.68 22.30
N ASN A 3 -10.09 -57.37 23.21
CA ASN A 3 -10.04 -57.09 24.65
C ASN A 3 -9.06 -55.93 24.94
N ARG A 4 -9.42 -54.72 24.48
CA ARG A 4 -8.65 -53.47 24.57
C ARG A 4 -8.52 -52.99 26.03
N GLN A 5 -7.35 -52.52 26.45
CA GLN A 5 -7.10 -52.17 27.86
C GLN A 5 -7.96 -50.99 28.31
N LEU A 6 -8.16 -49.98 27.45
CA LEU A 6 -9.01 -48.82 27.76
C LEU A 6 -10.45 -49.23 28.11
N ALA A 7 -11.01 -50.18 27.37
CA ALA A 7 -12.39 -50.62 27.57
C ALA A 7 -12.59 -51.28 28.95
N LYS A 8 -11.55 -51.93 29.50
CA LYS A 8 -11.60 -52.60 30.80
C LYS A 8 -11.65 -51.64 31.99
N LEU A 9 -11.25 -50.37 31.83
CA LEU A 9 -11.40 -49.37 32.90
C LEU A 9 -12.86 -49.27 33.37
N ASN A 10 -13.80 -49.51 32.45
CA ASN A 10 -15.23 -49.51 32.74
C ASN A 10 -15.64 -50.55 33.78
N ASP A 11 -14.98 -51.71 33.80
CA ASP A 11 -15.24 -52.79 34.76
C ASP A 11 -14.74 -52.43 36.17
N HIS A 12 -13.81 -51.49 36.26
CA HIS A 12 -13.27 -50.95 37.50
C HIS A 12 -13.95 -49.64 37.95
N GLY A 13 -15.02 -49.24 37.26
CA GLY A 13 -15.80 -48.05 37.60
C GLY A 13 -15.14 -46.72 37.23
N GLN A 14 -14.06 -46.73 36.43
CA GLN A 14 -13.46 -45.53 35.86
C GLN A 14 -13.83 -45.39 34.37
N ARG A 15 -14.20 -44.18 33.96
CA ARG A 15 -14.59 -43.88 32.58
C ARG A 15 -13.48 -43.19 31.81
N PHE A 16 -13.31 -43.57 30.55
CA PHE A 16 -12.39 -42.93 29.63
C PHE A 16 -13.09 -41.83 28.83
N TRP A 17 -12.56 -40.62 28.95
CA TRP A 17 -12.90 -39.47 28.10
C TRP A 17 -11.69 -39.04 27.26
N LEU A 18 -11.95 -38.61 26.03
CA LEU A 18 -10.90 -38.10 25.15
C LEU A 18 -10.74 -36.59 25.31
N ASP A 19 -9.50 -36.12 25.45
CA ASP A 19 -9.10 -34.70 25.46
C ASP A 19 -8.59 -34.29 24.08
N SER A 20 -9.40 -34.55 23.05
CA SER A 20 -9.13 -34.21 21.65
C SER A 20 -10.45 -34.27 20.87
N LEU A 21 -10.68 -33.29 20.01
CA LEU A 21 -11.73 -33.31 19.00
C LEU A 21 -11.25 -32.53 17.79
N SER A 22 -11.40 -33.13 16.61
CA SER A 22 -11.18 -32.44 15.35
C SER A 22 -12.26 -32.85 14.35
N ARG A 23 -12.46 -31.99 13.35
CA ARG A 23 -13.43 -32.26 12.28
C ARG A 23 -13.10 -33.54 11.53
N ASP A 24 -11.82 -33.77 11.24
CA ASP A 24 -11.35 -34.99 10.58
C ASP A 24 -11.78 -36.25 11.34
N MET A 25 -11.68 -36.27 12.68
CA MET A 25 -12.08 -37.43 13.50
C MET A 25 -13.58 -37.73 13.46
N LEU A 26 -14.41 -36.70 13.24
CA LEU A 26 -15.85 -36.83 13.06
C LEU A 26 -16.16 -37.38 11.67
N ASP A 27 -15.54 -36.82 10.64
CA ASP A 27 -15.85 -37.09 9.23
C ASP A 27 -15.28 -38.45 8.76
N ASP A 28 -14.09 -38.85 9.23
CA ASP A 28 -13.45 -40.12 8.84
C ASP A 28 -13.84 -41.33 9.70
N GLY A 29 -14.70 -41.12 10.70
CA GLY A 29 -15.24 -42.17 11.57
C GLY A 29 -14.29 -42.67 12.67
N ARG A 30 -13.11 -42.06 12.86
CA ARG A 30 -12.19 -42.41 13.97
C ARG A 30 -12.86 -42.28 15.33
N LEU A 31 -13.62 -41.22 15.57
CA LEU A 31 -14.30 -41.02 16.85
C LEU A 31 -15.31 -42.14 17.11
N ALA A 32 -16.12 -42.47 16.12
CA ALA A 32 -17.09 -43.57 16.20
C ALA A 32 -16.41 -44.93 16.43
N SER A 33 -15.21 -45.13 15.91
CA SER A 33 -14.38 -46.32 16.19
C SER A 33 -13.96 -46.39 17.66
N ARG A 34 -13.44 -45.29 18.23
CA ARG A 34 -13.04 -45.24 19.65
C ARG A 34 -14.21 -45.51 20.60
N ILE A 35 -15.42 -45.03 20.27
CA ILE A 35 -16.66 -45.33 21.03
C ILE A 35 -16.94 -46.84 21.04
N ARG A 36 -16.91 -47.49 19.87
CA ARG A 36 -17.25 -48.92 19.76
C ARG A 36 -16.17 -49.86 20.29
N GLU A 37 -14.90 -49.52 20.08
CA GLU A 37 -13.79 -50.45 20.26
C GLU A 37 -12.99 -50.22 21.55
N GLN A 38 -12.90 -48.98 22.03
CA GLN A 38 -12.08 -48.60 23.18
C GLN A 38 -12.91 -48.18 24.40
N GLY A 39 -14.25 -48.20 24.30
CA GLY A 39 -15.14 -47.81 25.40
C GLY A 39 -15.12 -46.32 25.71
N LEU A 40 -14.81 -45.47 24.71
CA LEU A 40 -14.89 -44.01 24.85
C LEU A 40 -16.31 -43.59 25.25
N SER A 41 -16.41 -42.90 26.37
CA SER A 41 -17.68 -42.60 27.04
C SER A 41 -17.90 -41.10 27.27
N GLY A 42 -16.99 -40.27 26.78
CA GLY A 42 -17.17 -38.84 26.73
C GLY A 42 -15.99 -38.11 26.11
N ILE A 43 -16.15 -36.82 25.85
CA ILE A 43 -15.14 -35.98 25.20
C ILE A 43 -15.09 -34.66 25.94
N THR A 44 -13.89 -34.09 26.08
CA THR A 44 -13.71 -32.70 26.46
C THR A 44 -12.96 -31.96 25.37
N SER A 45 -13.36 -30.72 25.13
CA SER A 45 -12.59 -29.77 24.35
C SER A 45 -12.16 -28.58 25.21
N ASN A 46 -11.17 -27.85 24.71
CA ASN A 46 -10.67 -26.60 25.26
C ASN A 46 -10.19 -25.72 24.08
N PRO A 47 -9.93 -24.42 24.29
CA PRO A 47 -9.45 -23.54 23.22
C PRO A 47 -8.21 -24.04 22.48
N ALA A 48 -7.26 -24.67 23.17
CA ALA A 48 -6.03 -25.16 22.53
C ALA A 48 -6.28 -26.36 21.59
N ILE A 49 -7.26 -27.22 21.91
CA ILE A 49 -7.68 -28.33 21.05
C ILE A 49 -8.25 -27.78 19.75
N PHE A 50 -9.15 -26.80 19.84
CA PHE A 50 -9.71 -26.15 18.66
C PHE A 50 -8.67 -25.32 17.90
N ALA A 51 -7.76 -24.62 18.58
CA ALA A 51 -6.64 -23.91 17.96
C ALA A 51 -5.80 -24.83 17.07
N LYS A 52 -5.55 -26.06 17.54
CA LYS A 52 -4.83 -27.09 16.78
C LYS A 52 -5.70 -27.62 15.63
N ALA A 53 -6.95 -28.00 15.91
CA ALA A 53 -7.82 -28.61 14.92
C ALA A 53 -8.20 -27.66 13.76
N MET A 54 -8.51 -26.40 14.08
CA MET A 54 -8.90 -25.37 13.12
C MET A 54 -7.69 -24.67 12.48
N GLY A 55 -6.50 -24.80 13.05
CA GLY A 55 -5.27 -24.18 12.53
C GLY A 55 -4.61 -24.97 11.41
N ASP A 56 -4.54 -26.30 11.53
CA ASP A 56 -3.67 -27.13 10.68
C ASP A 56 -4.42 -27.90 9.58
N SER A 57 -5.75 -27.85 9.55
CA SER A 57 -6.58 -28.62 8.62
C SER A 57 -7.37 -27.74 7.63
N SER A 58 -7.45 -28.20 6.37
CA SER A 58 -8.35 -27.64 5.35
C SER A 58 -9.80 -28.05 5.54
N ALA A 59 -10.10 -28.99 6.46
CA ALA A 59 -11.45 -29.48 6.73
C ALA A 59 -12.44 -28.40 7.20
N TYR A 60 -11.94 -27.23 7.61
CA TYR A 60 -12.77 -26.10 8.03
C TYR A 60 -12.96 -25.04 6.94
N ASP A 61 -12.27 -25.06 5.80
CA ASP A 61 -12.33 -23.99 4.80
C ASP A 61 -13.76 -23.75 4.29
N ASP A 62 -14.42 -24.80 3.82
CA ASP A 62 -15.81 -24.72 3.32
C ASP A 62 -16.79 -24.26 4.41
N ARG A 63 -16.52 -24.63 5.67
CA ARG A 63 -17.40 -24.31 6.80
C ARG A 63 -17.18 -22.89 7.31
N ILE A 64 -15.96 -22.35 7.18
CA ILE A 64 -15.65 -20.95 7.42
C ILE A 64 -16.43 -20.10 6.42
N ALA A 65 -16.41 -20.45 5.13
CA ALA A 65 -17.20 -19.74 4.11
C ALA A 65 -18.71 -19.76 4.44
N VAL A 66 -19.28 -20.93 4.75
CA VAL A 66 -20.69 -21.06 5.18
C VAL A 66 -20.99 -20.26 6.46
N ALA A 67 -20.04 -20.19 7.40
CA ALA A 67 -20.20 -19.41 8.62
C ALA A 67 -20.17 -17.90 8.35
N ILE A 68 -19.29 -17.43 7.45
CA ILE A 68 -19.24 -16.03 7.02
C ILE A 68 -20.59 -15.63 6.41
N ASP A 69 -21.08 -16.40 5.43
CA ASP A 69 -22.36 -16.13 4.76
C ASP A 69 -23.55 -16.07 5.73
N ALA A 70 -23.55 -16.92 6.76
CA ALA A 70 -24.64 -17.00 7.72
C ALA A 70 -24.57 -15.95 8.83
N LEU A 71 -23.41 -15.32 9.05
CA LEU A 71 -23.14 -14.40 10.16
C LEU A 71 -22.87 -12.96 9.70
N ALA A 72 -22.81 -12.71 8.39
CA ALA A 72 -22.63 -11.37 7.84
C ALA A 72 -23.75 -10.42 8.29
N ASP A 73 -23.37 -9.32 8.94
CA ASP A 73 -24.25 -8.20 9.26
C ASP A 73 -24.42 -7.27 8.03
N ASP A 74 -25.25 -6.21 8.14
CA ASP A 74 -25.53 -5.24 7.07
C ASP A 74 -24.26 -4.53 6.51
N ASP A 75 -23.15 -4.52 7.26
CA ASP A 75 -21.86 -3.96 6.84
C ASP A 75 -20.88 -5.00 6.23
N GLY A 76 -21.29 -6.27 6.19
CA GLY A 76 -20.55 -7.38 5.62
C GLY A 76 -19.35 -7.87 6.45
N SER A 77 -19.15 -7.38 7.68
CA SER A 77 -18.06 -7.83 8.55
C SER A 77 -18.49 -8.97 9.50
N VAL A 78 -17.59 -9.92 9.77
CA VAL A 78 -17.88 -11.07 10.65
C VAL A 78 -16.83 -11.18 11.75
N ALA A 79 -17.28 -11.20 13.01
CA ALA A 79 -16.40 -11.38 14.16
C ALA A 79 -15.87 -12.82 14.23
N ALA A 80 -14.55 -12.98 14.37
CA ALA A 80 -13.90 -14.28 14.47
C ALA A 80 -14.43 -15.13 15.64
N GLU A 81 -14.80 -14.51 16.76
CA GLU A 81 -15.42 -15.20 17.90
C GLU A 81 -16.75 -15.86 17.51
N SER A 82 -17.61 -15.19 16.74
CA SER A 82 -18.88 -15.73 16.28
C SER A 82 -18.72 -16.89 15.30
N VAL A 83 -17.71 -16.82 14.41
CA VAL A 83 -17.34 -17.93 13.51
C VAL A 83 -16.81 -19.12 14.33
N TYR A 84 -15.91 -18.87 15.28
CA TYR A 84 -15.39 -19.90 16.17
C TYR A 84 -16.53 -20.61 16.92
N GLU A 85 -17.42 -19.86 17.58
CA GLU A 85 -18.55 -20.43 18.31
C GLU A 85 -19.46 -21.25 17.40
N ARG A 86 -19.69 -20.81 16.14
CA ARG A 86 -20.46 -21.59 15.17
C ARG A 86 -19.82 -22.93 14.88
N LEU A 87 -18.53 -22.91 14.51
CA LEU A 87 -17.80 -24.12 14.15
C LEU A 87 -17.69 -25.07 15.35
N ALA A 88 -17.34 -24.54 16.52
CA ALA A 88 -17.24 -25.31 17.76
C ALA A 88 -18.58 -25.92 18.16
N THR A 89 -19.68 -25.18 18.14
CA THR A 89 -21.00 -25.72 18.52
C THR A 89 -21.54 -26.76 17.55
N ASP A 90 -21.26 -26.62 16.25
CA ASP A 90 -21.63 -27.65 15.28
C ASP A 90 -20.81 -28.95 15.50
N ASP A 91 -19.50 -28.85 15.74
CA ASP A 91 -18.67 -30.04 16.05
C ASP A 91 -19.08 -30.70 17.37
N MET A 92 -19.43 -29.90 18.37
CA MET A 92 -19.96 -30.41 19.64
C MET A 92 -21.29 -31.13 19.46
N ARG A 93 -22.16 -30.63 18.59
CA ARG A 93 -23.44 -31.28 18.26
C ARG A 93 -23.20 -32.63 17.59
N ASP A 94 -22.31 -32.69 16.60
CA ASP A 94 -21.98 -33.93 15.90
C ASP A 94 -21.34 -34.97 16.84
N ALA A 95 -20.44 -34.52 17.73
CA ALA A 95 -19.87 -35.37 18.78
C ALA A 95 -20.91 -35.86 19.79
N CYS A 96 -21.85 -35.00 20.19
CA CYS A 96 -22.98 -35.37 21.05
C CYS A 96 -23.84 -36.45 20.40
N ASP A 97 -24.13 -36.31 19.10
CA ASP A 97 -24.94 -37.28 18.34
C ASP A 97 -24.27 -38.65 18.26
N LEU A 98 -22.94 -38.70 18.12
CA LEU A 98 -22.18 -39.94 18.14
C LEU A 98 -22.15 -40.64 19.51
N LEU A 99 -22.18 -39.86 20.60
CA LEU A 99 -22.19 -40.37 21.98
C LEU A 99 -23.59 -40.56 22.55
N LEU A 100 -24.64 -40.09 21.87
CA LEU A 100 -26.02 -40.19 22.32
C LEU A 100 -26.45 -41.65 22.61
N PRO A 101 -26.07 -42.68 21.81
CA PRO A 101 -26.39 -44.07 22.16
C PRO A 101 -25.76 -44.52 23.48
N VAL A 102 -24.58 -44.02 23.84
CA VAL A 102 -23.94 -44.30 25.14
C VAL A 102 -24.70 -43.60 26.26
N TYR A 103 -25.12 -42.35 26.03
CA TYR A 103 -25.93 -41.59 26.98
C TYR A 103 -27.26 -42.28 27.27
N GLU A 104 -27.98 -42.74 26.25
CA GLU A 104 -29.24 -43.46 26.41
C GLU A 104 -29.05 -44.83 27.09
N ALA A 105 -28.02 -45.59 26.68
CA ALA A 105 -27.76 -46.92 27.25
C ALA A 105 -27.36 -46.89 28.74
N THR A 106 -26.87 -45.74 29.20
CA THR A 106 -26.43 -45.55 30.59
C THR A 106 -27.38 -44.68 31.41
N ASP A 107 -28.58 -44.40 30.89
CA ASP A 107 -29.57 -43.52 31.52
C ASP A 107 -29.01 -42.14 31.92
N GLY A 108 -28.19 -41.59 31.02
CA GLY A 108 -27.49 -40.32 31.15
C GLY A 108 -26.39 -40.27 32.20
N LEU A 109 -25.83 -41.43 32.57
CA LEU A 109 -24.62 -41.48 33.40
C LEU A 109 -23.36 -41.20 32.58
N ASP A 110 -23.28 -41.64 31.33
CA ASP A 110 -22.13 -41.47 30.44
C ASP A 110 -22.55 -40.88 29.08
N GLY A 111 -21.64 -40.81 28.11
CA GLY A 111 -21.93 -40.30 26.77
C GLY A 111 -21.90 -38.78 26.65
N PHE A 112 -21.14 -38.08 27.49
CA PHE A 112 -21.12 -36.61 27.53
C PHE A 112 -20.05 -35.98 26.63
N VAL A 113 -20.35 -34.79 26.11
CA VAL A 113 -19.38 -33.94 25.42
C VAL A 113 -19.29 -32.60 26.15
N SER A 114 -18.08 -32.11 26.39
CA SER A 114 -17.85 -30.89 27.16
C SER A 114 -17.35 -29.74 26.29
N LEU A 115 -18.08 -28.63 26.28
CA LEU A 115 -17.77 -27.37 25.58
C LEU A 115 -17.48 -26.25 26.58
N GLU A 116 -16.38 -25.54 26.41
CA GLU A 116 -15.92 -24.49 27.33
C GLU A 116 -16.47 -23.11 26.95
N VAL A 117 -16.82 -22.31 27.95
CA VAL A 117 -17.09 -20.88 27.78
C VAL A 117 -15.79 -20.14 27.42
N SER A 118 -15.90 -18.92 26.90
CA SER A 118 -14.74 -18.07 26.63
C SER A 118 -13.90 -17.88 27.90
N PRO A 119 -12.58 -18.15 27.86
CA PRO A 119 -11.72 -18.05 29.04
C PRO A 119 -11.59 -16.61 29.55
N HIS A 120 -11.88 -15.61 28.71
CA HIS A 120 -11.97 -14.20 29.10
C HIS A 120 -13.09 -13.92 30.12
N LEU A 121 -14.07 -14.81 30.23
CA LEU A 121 -15.20 -14.66 31.15
C LEU A 121 -14.97 -15.33 32.51
N ALA A 122 -13.80 -15.96 32.75
CA ALA A 122 -13.52 -16.77 33.95
C ALA A 122 -13.70 -16.03 35.29
N TYR A 123 -13.69 -14.69 35.29
CA TYR A 123 -13.93 -13.84 36.47
C TYR A 123 -15.19 -12.96 36.36
N ASP A 124 -15.99 -13.12 35.30
CA ASP A 124 -17.29 -12.45 35.12
C ASP A 124 -18.44 -13.48 35.19
N PRO A 125 -19.13 -13.58 36.34
CA PRO A 125 -20.21 -14.56 36.52
C PRO A 125 -21.44 -14.28 35.64
N VAL A 126 -21.73 -13.00 35.33
CA VAL A 126 -22.93 -12.64 34.57
C VAL A 126 -22.72 -12.95 33.10
N ALA A 127 -21.56 -12.58 32.54
CA ALA A 127 -21.21 -12.90 31.17
C ALA A 127 -21.06 -14.41 30.96
N THR A 128 -20.39 -15.11 31.89
CA THR A 128 -20.28 -16.58 31.89
C THR A 128 -21.65 -17.25 31.83
N LEU A 129 -22.58 -16.84 32.69
CA LEU A 129 -23.92 -17.42 32.75
C LEU A 129 -24.69 -17.23 31.44
N ARG A 130 -24.58 -16.05 30.83
CA ARG A 130 -25.23 -15.73 29.55
C ARG A 130 -24.66 -16.60 28.42
N GLN A 131 -23.34 -16.60 28.22
CA GLN A 131 -22.73 -17.37 27.14
C GLN A 131 -22.97 -18.87 27.31
N ALA A 132 -22.91 -19.38 28.55
CA ALA A 132 -23.21 -20.77 28.84
C ALA A 132 -24.62 -21.20 28.38
N ARG A 133 -25.64 -20.36 28.60
CA ARG A 133 -27.02 -20.62 28.12
C ARG A 133 -27.09 -20.57 26.60
N GLU A 134 -26.44 -19.60 25.96
CA GLU A 134 -26.40 -19.46 24.50
C GLU A 134 -25.74 -20.69 23.85
N LEU A 135 -24.60 -21.16 24.37
CA LEU A 135 -23.92 -22.36 23.88
C LEU A 135 -24.76 -23.62 24.09
N TRP A 136 -25.43 -23.75 25.25
CA TRP A 136 -26.33 -24.86 25.56
C TRP A 136 -27.48 -24.95 24.54
N ASP A 137 -28.18 -23.83 24.32
CA ASP A 137 -29.30 -23.76 23.39
C ASP A 137 -28.85 -24.01 21.94
N ARG A 138 -27.68 -23.48 21.56
CA ARG A 138 -27.13 -23.64 20.21
C ARG A 138 -26.78 -25.08 19.89
N VAL A 139 -26.11 -25.81 20.79
CA VAL A 139 -25.82 -27.22 20.57
C VAL A 139 -27.10 -28.06 20.61
N GLY A 140 -27.97 -27.80 21.59
CA GLY A 140 -29.31 -28.40 21.67
C GLY A 140 -29.28 -29.92 21.85
N ARG A 141 -28.39 -30.44 22.71
CA ARG A 141 -28.26 -31.87 23.01
C ARG A 141 -28.21 -32.13 24.52
N PRO A 142 -28.92 -33.16 25.02
CA PRO A 142 -29.05 -33.42 26.46
C PRO A 142 -27.75 -33.93 27.11
N ASN A 143 -26.81 -34.42 26.30
CA ASN A 143 -25.52 -34.95 26.71
C ASN A 143 -24.36 -33.94 26.52
N LEU A 144 -24.66 -32.65 26.37
CA LEU A 144 -23.66 -31.59 26.47
C LEU A 144 -23.33 -31.32 27.94
N LEU A 145 -22.10 -30.88 28.22
CA LEU A 145 -21.66 -30.23 29.45
C LEU A 145 -21.09 -28.86 29.11
N ILE A 146 -21.58 -27.80 29.74
CA ILE A 146 -20.93 -26.50 29.68
C ILE A 146 -19.79 -26.48 30.69
N LYS A 147 -18.58 -26.20 30.21
CA LYS A 147 -17.37 -26.22 31.02
C LYS A 147 -17.06 -24.81 31.51
N VAL A 148 -16.99 -24.65 32.83
CA VAL A 148 -16.83 -23.37 33.51
C VAL A 148 -15.65 -23.47 34.50
N PRO A 149 -14.69 -22.54 34.49
CA PRO A 149 -13.64 -22.47 35.50
C PRO A 149 -14.18 -22.43 36.93
N GLY A 150 -13.62 -23.25 37.81
CA GLY A 150 -13.93 -23.33 39.24
C GLY A 150 -13.35 -22.17 40.06
N THR A 151 -13.26 -20.98 39.47
CA THR A 151 -12.93 -19.75 40.22
C THR A 151 -14.09 -19.42 41.16
N PRO A 152 -13.86 -18.66 42.26
CA PRO A 152 -14.95 -18.24 43.14
C PRO A 152 -16.11 -17.56 42.39
N GLN A 153 -15.80 -16.75 41.37
CA GLN A 153 -16.75 -16.10 40.49
C GLN A 153 -17.45 -17.10 39.57
N GLY A 154 -16.71 -18.03 38.95
CA GLY A 154 -17.27 -19.06 38.08
C GLY A 154 -18.27 -19.95 38.81
N LEU A 155 -17.99 -20.32 40.08
CA LEU A 155 -18.90 -21.11 40.90
C LEU A 155 -20.26 -20.42 41.12
N HIS A 156 -20.34 -19.10 41.15
CA HIS A 156 -21.62 -18.39 41.19
C HIS A 156 -22.45 -18.61 39.91
N ALA A 157 -21.82 -18.62 38.73
CA ALA A 157 -22.49 -18.93 37.47
C ALA A 157 -22.90 -20.40 37.40
N VAL A 158 -22.04 -21.31 37.86
CA VAL A 158 -22.29 -22.75 37.93
C VAL A 158 -23.55 -23.08 38.74
N GLU A 159 -23.70 -22.48 39.93
CA GLU A 159 -24.88 -22.72 40.77
C GLU A 159 -26.18 -22.39 40.03
N ALA A 160 -26.20 -21.23 39.33
CA ALA A 160 -27.35 -20.81 38.53
C ALA A 160 -27.61 -21.74 37.33
N LEU A 161 -26.57 -22.13 36.58
CA LEU A 161 -26.68 -23.04 35.44
C LEU A 161 -27.28 -24.40 35.83
N LEU A 162 -26.80 -24.98 36.94
CA LEU A 162 -27.33 -26.23 37.46
C LEU A 162 -28.80 -26.07 37.89
N VAL A 163 -29.16 -24.95 38.54
CA VAL A 163 -30.56 -24.64 38.89
C VAL A 163 -31.45 -24.46 37.64
N ASP A 164 -30.91 -24.00 36.53
CA ASP A 164 -31.62 -23.88 35.25
C ASP A 164 -31.80 -25.24 34.55
N GLY A 165 -30.98 -26.23 34.89
CA GLY A 165 -31.05 -27.57 34.30
C GLY A 165 -29.96 -27.83 33.27
N ILE A 166 -28.92 -27.01 33.24
CA ILE A 166 -27.79 -27.14 32.33
C ILE A 166 -26.74 -28.01 32.99
N ASN A 167 -26.22 -29.00 32.27
CA ASN A 167 -25.15 -29.84 32.79
C ASN A 167 -23.83 -29.06 32.80
N VAL A 168 -23.03 -29.20 33.85
CA VAL A 168 -21.80 -28.40 34.02
C VAL A 168 -20.56 -29.25 34.31
N ASN A 169 -19.48 -29.03 33.55
CA ASN A 169 -18.12 -29.49 33.86
C ASN A 169 -17.33 -28.36 34.56
N ILE A 170 -17.07 -28.50 35.84
CA ILE A 170 -16.36 -27.47 36.62
C ILE A 170 -14.87 -27.76 36.52
N THR A 171 -14.10 -26.87 35.88
CA THR A 171 -12.70 -27.11 35.49
C THR A 171 -11.69 -26.27 36.30
N LEU A 172 -10.39 -26.50 36.10
CA LEU A 172 -9.29 -25.81 36.79
C LEU A 172 -9.30 -25.99 38.32
N LEU A 173 -9.64 -27.20 38.79
CA LEU A 173 -9.52 -27.55 40.20
C LEU A 173 -8.12 -28.15 40.46
N PHE A 174 -7.36 -27.53 41.36
CA PHE A 174 -6.01 -27.97 41.72
C PHE A 174 -5.86 -28.33 43.21
N GLY A 175 -6.63 -27.68 44.08
CA GLY A 175 -6.57 -27.86 45.53
C GLY A 175 -7.80 -28.57 46.09
N LEU A 176 -7.68 -29.11 47.31
CA LEU A 176 -8.79 -29.75 48.02
C LEU A 176 -9.89 -28.76 48.38
N ASP A 177 -9.52 -27.53 48.76
CA ASP A 177 -10.43 -26.44 49.08
C ASP A 177 -11.31 -26.05 47.90
N ALA A 178 -10.74 -25.97 46.70
CA ALA A 178 -11.45 -25.68 45.46
C ALA A 178 -12.42 -26.81 45.08
N TYR A 179 -12.02 -28.07 45.30
CA TYR A 179 -12.91 -29.21 45.13
C TYR A 179 -14.07 -29.20 46.15
N GLU A 180 -13.78 -28.94 47.42
CA GLU A 180 -14.83 -28.85 48.46
C GLU A 180 -15.83 -27.75 48.14
N GLN A 181 -15.38 -26.55 47.75
CA GLN A 181 -16.25 -25.45 47.31
C GLN A 181 -17.11 -25.85 46.10
N THR A 182 -16.52 -26.56 45.14
CA THR A 182 -17.22 -27.10 43.96
C THR A 182 -18.34 -28.07 44.37
N ALA A 183 -18.03 -29.04 45.23
CA ALA A 183 -19.01 -30.03 45.68
C ALA A 183 -20.12 -29.38 46.52
N GLN A 184 -19.80 -28.40 47.36
CA GLN A 184 -20.80 -27.63 48.10
C GLN A 184 -21.73 -26.85 47.17
N THR A 185 -21.20 -26.28 46.09
CA THR A 185 -21.97 -25.55 45.07
C THR A 185 -22.95 -26.48 44.36
N TYR A 186 -22.51 -27.69 44.00
CA TYR A 186 -23.38 -28.71 43.43
C TYR A 186 -24.54 -29.09 44.36
N LEU A 187 -24.24 -29.36 45.64
CA LEU A 187 -25.26 -29.68 46.64
C LEU A 187 -26.28 -28.56 46.80
N ARG A 188 -25.84 -27.30 46.89
CA ARG A 188 -26.76 -26.14 47.01
C ARG A 188 -27.66 -26.02 45.79
N ALA A 189 -27.13 -26.21 44.58
CA ALA A 189 -27.93 -26.17 43.35
C ALA A 189 -28.99 -27.28 43.31
N MET A 190 -28.62 -28.51 43.68
CA MET A 190 -29.57 -29.64 43.70
C MET A 190 -30.64 -29.47 44.78
N GLU A 191 -30.27 -28.97 45.97
CA GLU A 191 -31.23 -28.61 47.02
C GLU A 191 -32.19 -27.51 46.56
N GLN A 192 -31.68 -26.50 45.85
CA GLN A 192 -32.52 -25.43 45.31
C GLN A 192 -33.48 -25.96 44.25
N ARG A 193 -33.03 -26.80 43.31
CA ARG A 193 -33.92 -27.47 42.34
C ARG A 193 -35.01 -28.28 43.02
N LEU A 194 -34.64 -29.06 44.04
CA LEU A 194 -35.59 -29.87 44.81
C LEU A 194 -36.64 -29.00 45.51
N ARG A 195 -36.22 -27.86 46.11
CA ARG A 195 -37.14 -26.87 46.70
C ARG A 195 -38.07 -26.25 45.66
N ASP A 196 -37.57 -26.02 44.44
CA ASP A 196 -38.31 -25.43 43.33
C ASP A 196 -39.20 -26.44 42.58
N GLY A 197 -39.19 -27.72 42.97
CA GLY A 197 -39.96 -28.80 42.32
C GLY A 197 -39.45 -29.18 40.92
N LYS A 198 -38.18 -28.87 40.62
CA LYS A 198 -37.52 -29.21 39.35
C LYS A 198 -36.92 -30.61 39.42
N ASP A 199 -36.94 -31.34 38.30
CA ASP A 199 -36.37 -32.69 38.20
C ASP A 199 -34.85 -32.67 38.43
N LEU A 200 -34.34 -33.58 39.25
CA LEU A 200 -32.91 -33.73 39.54
C LEU A 200 -32.21 -34.70 38.57
N GLN A 201 -32.96 -35.58 37.90
CA GLN A 201 -32.40 -36.56 36.96
C GLN A 201 -31.93 -35.92 35.66
N THR A 202 -32.45 -34.74 35.31
CA THR A 202 -32.11 -34.06 34.05
C THR A 202 -30.80 -33.29 34.10
N VAL A 203 -30.09 -33.28 35.23
CA VAL A 203 -28.87 -32.49 35.42
C VAL A 203 -27.70 -33.39 35.81
N ALA A 204 -26.59 -33.24 35.10
CA ALA A 204 -25.31 -33.86 35.40
C ALA A 204 -24.25 -32.81 35.67
N SER A 205 -23.29 -33.14 36.54
CA SER A 205 -22.12 -32.31 36.73
C SER A 205 -20.89 -33.18 36.95
N VAL A 206 -19.72 -32.66 36.55
CA VAL A 206 -18.43 -33.29 36.82
C VAL A 206 -17.45 -32.24 37.34
N ALA A 207 -16.49 -32.66 38.16
CA ALA A 207 -15.49 -31.80 38.78
C ALA A 207 -14.09 -32.19 38.27
N SER A 208 -13.51 -31.38 37.37
CA SER A 208 -12.24 -31.64 36.71
C SER A 208 -11.04 -31.16 37.51
N PHE A 209 -10.37 -32.14 38.13
CA PHE A 209 -9.21 -32.03 38.98
C PHE A 209 -7.92 -32.28 38.20
N PHE A 210 -7.05 -31.27 38.11
CA PHE A 210 -5.88 -31.27 37.25
C PHE A 210 -4.66 -31.89 37.94
N LEU A 211 -3.99 -32.83 37.26
CA LEU A 211 -2.89 -33.62 37.85
C LEU A 211 -1.50 -33.09 37.49
N SER A 212 -1.03 -33.34 36.26
CA SER A 212 0.37 -33.10 35.87
C SER A 212 0.89 -31.69 36.10
N ARG A 213 0.01 -30.68 36.10
CA ARG A 213 0.37 -29.28 36.38
C ARG A 213 0.79 -29.07 37.85
N ILE A 214 0.20 -29.84 38.77
CA ILE A 214 0.57 -29.82 40.19
C ILE A 214 1.99 -30.37 40.35
N ASP A 215 2.26 -31.57 39.85
CA ASP A 215 3.60 -32.16 39.93
C ASP A 215 4.63 -31.29 39.19
N THR A 216 4.31 -30.75 38.01
CA THR A 216 5.24 -29.84 37.32
C THR A 216 5.63 -28.64 38.19
N ALA A 217 4.68 -28.06 38.93
CA ALA A 217 4.93 -26.91 39.79
C ALA A 217 5.66 -27.31 41.09
N VAL A 218 5.22 -28.39 41.74
CA VAL A 218 5.80 -28.88 42.99
C VAL A 218 7.19 -29.49 42.77
N ASP A 219 7.38 -30.29 41.73
CA ASP A 219 8.67 -30.93 41.42
C ASP A 219 9.73 -29.89 41.04
N ARG A 220 9.32 -28.74 40.48
CA ARG A 220 10.23 -27.60 40.28
C ARG A 220 10.72 -27.02 41.62
N GLU A 221 9.87 -26.99 42.64
CA GLU A 221 10.24 -26.57 44.00
C GLU A 221 11.06 -27.66 44.73
N LEU A 222 10.74 -28.93 44.52
CA LEU A 222 11.50 -30.06 45.06
C LEU A 222 12.91 -30.10 44.46
N ARG A 223 13.06 -29.94 43.14
CA ARG A 223 14.37 -29.92 42.46
C ARG A 223 15.27 -28.80 42.94
N GLN A 224 14.73 -27.65 43.36
CA GLN A 224 15.52 -26.58 43.98
C GLN A 224 16.12 -26.98 45.35
N ARG A 225 15.57 -28.02 45.99
CA ARG A 225 16.02 -28.55 47.29
C ARG A 225 16.96 -29.76 47.13
N ILE A 226 17.19 -30.21 45.89
CA ILE A 226 18.14 -31.29 45.53
C ILE A 226 19.47 -30.65 45.12
N ASP A 227 20.16 -30.06 46.10
CA ASP A 227 21.51 -29.48 45.94
C ASP A 227 22.49 -30.16 46.91
N PRO A 228 23.73 -30.49 46.50
CA PRO A 228 24.73 -31.10 47.39
C PRO A 228 25.06 -30.30 48.66
N GLN A 229 24.71 -29.02 48.73
CA GLN A 229 24.92 -28.12 49.88
C GLN A 229 23.73 -28.10 50.85
N VAL A 230 22.61 -28.72 50.51
CA VAL A 230 21.43 -28.88 51.38
C VAL A 230 21.56 -30.15 52.24
N ASP A 231 20.92 -30.18 53.41
CA ASP A 231 20.94 -31.35 54.32
C ASP A 231 20.52 -32.63 53.57
N GLU A 232 21.34 -33.68 53.65
CA GLU A 232 21.13 -34.97 52.96
C GLU A 232 19.74 -35.57 53.23
N ARG A 233 19.15 -35.30 54.41
CA ARG A 233 17.78 -35.71 54.75
C ARG A 233 16.75 -34.99 53.90
N ILE A 234 16.92 -33.69 53.68
CA ILE A 234 16.02 -32.86 52.85
C ILE A 234 16.15 -33.27 51.38
N VAL A 235 17.38 -33.56 50.91
CA VAL A 235 17.62 -34.05 49.55
C VAL A 235 16.94 -35.40 49.32
N THR A 236 17.17 -36.37 50.21
CA THR A 236 16.54 -37.71 50.13
C THR A 236 15.02 -37.60 50.18
N GLU A 237 14.50 -36.73 51.05
CA GLU A 237 13.07 -36.48 51.17
C GLU A 237 12.49 -35.90 49.87
N ALA A 238 13.13 -34.87 49.30
CA ALA A 238 12.69 -34.21 48.08
C ALA A 238 12.72 -35.17 46.87
N GLU A 239 13.77 -35.97 46.73
CA GLU A 239 13.86 -37.02 45.68
C GLU A 239 12.74 -38.05 45.81
N SER A 240 12.40 -38.46 47.04
CA SER A 240 11.37 -39.48 47.29
C SER A 240 9.93 -39.02 46.99
N LEU A 241 9.71 -37.73 46.77
CA LEU A 241 8.40 -37.11 46.54
C LEU A 241 8.17 -36.65 45.09
N LEU A 242 9.20 -36.67 44.23
CA LEU A 242 9.07 -36.32 42.81
C LEU A 242 7.95 -37.15 42.14
N GLY A 243 7.04 -36.48 41.43
CA GLY A 243 5.94 -37.13 40.71
C GLY A 243 4.84 -37.77 41.57
N ARG A 244 4.85 -37.57 42.89
CA ARG A 244 3.87 -38.20 43.81
C ARG A 244 2.82 -37.24 44.34
N THR A 245 3.04 -35.93 44.25
CA THR A 245 2.20 -34.93 44.92
C THR A 245 0.81 -34.85 44.31
N ALA A 246 0.70 -34.83 42.98
CA ALA A 246 -0.59 -34.74 42.29
C ALA A 246 -1.46 -35.96 42.55
N VAL A 247 -0.87 -37.17 42.55
CA VAL A 247 -1.57 -38.43 42.85
C VAL A 247 -2.06 -38.43 44.30
N ALA A 248 -1.21 -38.05 45.26
CA ALA A 248 -1.60 -37.98 46.67
C ALA A 248 -2.74 -36.96 46.89
N ASN A 249 -2.64 -35.78 46.26
CA ASN A 249 -3.68 -34.75 46.33
C ASN A 249 -5.01 -35.23 45.70
N ALA A 250 -4.95 -35.91 44.56
CA ALA A 250 -6.13 -36.50 43.92
C ALA A 250 -6.77 -37.62 44.76
N GLN A 251 -5.98 -38.46 45.41
CA GLN A 251 -6.47 -39.48 46.35
C GLN A 251 -7.18 -38.83 47.55
N MET A 252 -6.67 -37.71 48.06
CA MET A 252 -7.34 -36.95 49.12
C MET A 252 -8.66 -36.30 48.63
N ALA A 253 -8.70 -35.77 47.40
CA ALA A 253 -9.93 -35.28 46.79
C ALA A 253 -10.97 -36.40 46.63
N TYR A 254 -10.53 -37.59 46.24
CA TYR A 254 -11.38 -38.78 46.16
C TYR A 254 -11.88 -39.23 47.54
N ALA A 255 -11.06 -39.15 48.58
CA ALA A 255 -11.51 -39.43 49.95
C ALA A 255 -12.64 -38.47 50.37
N ARG A 256 -12.50 -37.17 50.07
CA ARG A 256 -13.57 -36.17 50.28
C ARG A 256 -14.83 -36.48 49.48
N PHE A 257 -14.69 -36.96 48.25
CA PHE A 257 -15.81 -37.43 47.43
C PHE A 257 -16.56 -38.62 48.09
N VAL A 258 -15.82 -39.60 48.60
CA VAL A 258 -16.41 -40.75 49.32
C VAL A 258 -17.13 -40.31 50.60
N GLU A 259 -16.53 -39.42 51.39
CA GLU A 259 -17.17 -38.84 52.58
C GLU A 259 -18.47 -38.08 52.23
N LEU A 260 -18.43 -37.26 51.18
CA LEU A 260 -19.58 -36.47 50.74
C LEU A 260 -20.72 -37.36 50.24
N THR A 261 -20.41 -38.39 49.45
CA THR A 261 -21.42 -39.34 48.94
C THR A 261 -21.96 -40.28 50.03
N ALA A 262 -21.25 -40.46 51.14
CA ALA A 262 -21.78 -41.14 52.32
C ALA A 262 -22.63 -40.24 53.23
N SER A 263 -22.64 -38.92 53.02
CA SER A 263 -23.34 -37.96 53.90
C SER A 263 -24.86 -38.05 53.79
N GLU A 264 -25.56 -37.83 54.91
CA GLU A 264 -27.03 -37.80 54.94
C GLU A 264 -27.60 -36.74 53.97
N ARG A 265 -26.89 -35.60 53.83
CA ARG A 265 -27.26 -34.51 52.93
C ARG A 265 -27.30 -34.98 51.48
N TRP A 266 -26.30 -35.76 51.05
CA TRP A 266 -26.28 -36.34 49.70
C TRP A 266 -27.33 -37.43 49.52
N GLN A 267 -27.47 -38.35 50.48
CA GLN A 267 -28.40 -39.48 50.38
C GLN A 267 -29.85 -39.01 50.12
N ARG A 268 -30.29 -37.91 50.77
CA ARG A 268 -31.61 -37.31 50.50
C ARG A 268 -31.78 -36.82 49.06
N LEU A 269 -30.75 -36.23 48.47
CA LEU A 269 -30.77 -35.77 47.08
C LEU A 269 -30.74 -36.96 46.11
N ALA A 270 -29.94 -37.97 46.41
CA ALA A 270 -29.86 -39.20 45.63
C ALA A 270 -31.20 -39.97 45.61
N GLU A 271 -31.88 -40.07 46.76
CA GLU A 271 -33.24 -40.63 46.85
C GLU A 271 -34.27 -39.83 46.02
N ALA A 272 -34.06 -38.52 45.88
CA ALA A 272 -34.85 -37.63 45.02
C ALA A 272 -34.42 -37.65 43.54
N GLY A 273 -33.48 -38.52 43.16
CA GLY A 273 -33.05 -38.73 41.77
C GLY A 273 -31.84 -37.90 41.31
N ALA A 274 -31.13 -37.22 42.20
CA ALA A 274 -29.91 -36.49 41.82
C ALA A 274 -28.78 -37.44 41.39
N ARG A 275 -28.06 -37.07 40.32
CA ARG A 275 -26.89 -37.81 39.83
C ARG A 275 -25.62 -37.42 40.59
N THR A 276 -24.74 -38.37 40.87
CA THR A 276 -23.47 -38.09 41.55
C THR A 276 -22.57 -37.18 40.71
N GLN A 277 -22.06 -36.08 41.28
CA GLN A 277 -21.02 -35.27 40.63
C GLN A 277 -19.69 -36.02 40.68
N ARG A 278 -19.26 -36.58 39.54
CA ARG A 278 -18.04 -37.40 39.46
C ARG A 278 -16.78 -36.53 39.39
N LEU A 279 -15.70 -37.03 40.00
CA LEU A 279 -14.36 -36.47 39.82
C LEU A 279 -13.80 -36.85 38.45
N VAL A 280 -13.21 -35.86 37.78
CA VAL A 280 -12.50 -36.05 36.51
C VAL A 280 -11.02 -35.77 36.72
N TRP A 281 -10.18 -36.75 36.43
CA TRP A 281 -8.73 -36.62 36.40
C TRP A 281 -8.31 -35.96 35.09
N ALA A 282 -8.07 -34.65 35.15
CA ALA A 282 -7.73 -33.80 34.03
C ALA A 282 -6.22 -33.61 33.89
N SER A 283 -5.76 -33.30 32.67
CA SER A 283 -4.33 -33.16 32.38
C SER A 283 -3.52 -34.41 32.77
N ALA A 284 -4.05 -35.61 32.49
CA ALA A 284 -3.47 -36.88 32.91
C ALA A 284 -2.31 -37.38 32.02
N GLY A 285 -1.81 -36.56 31.09
CA GLY A 285 -0.61 -36.87 30.31
C GLY A 285 0.66 -36.55 31.10
N THR A 286 1.56 -37.51 31.18
CA THR A 286 2.86 -37.36 31.86
C THR A 286 3.75 -36.34 31.15
N LYS A 287 4.33 -35.41 31.91
CA LYS A 287 5.24 -34.36 31.39
C LYS A 287 6.70 -34.62 31.71
N ASP A 288 6.94 -35.42 32.74
CA ASP A 288 8.27 -35.83 33.16
C ASP A 288 8.70 -37.09 32.39
N PRO A 289 9.80 -37.07 31.62
CA PRO A 289 10.27 -38.25 30.89
C PRO A 289 10.74 -39.38 31.81
N ASP A 290 11.01 -39.11 33.09
CA ASP A 290 11.44 -40.11 34.07
C ASP A 290 10.25 -40.91 34.66
N LEU A 291 9.02 -40.49 34.37
CA LEU A 291 7.78 -41.16 34.77
C LEU A 291 7.16 -41.93 33.60
N SER A 292 6.39 -42.97 33.90
CA SER A 292 5.60 -43.70 32.88
C SER A 292 4.64 -42.77 32.14
N ASP A 293 4.48 -42.94 30.82
CA ASP A 293 3.52 -42.17 30.00
C ASP A 293 2.04 -42.45 30.36
N THR A 294 1.80 -43.46 31.21
CA THR A 294 0.50 -43.84 31.79
C THR A 294 0.41 -43.61 33.31
N HIS A 295 1.43 -43.01 33.93
CA HIS A 295 1.60 -42.84 35.40
C HIS A 295 0.33 -42.41 36.14
N TYR A 296 -0.32 -41.34 35.69
CA TYR A 296 -1.50 -40.80 36.35
C TYR A 296 -2.73 -41.70 36.20
N ILE A 297 -2.86 -42.41 35.08
CA ILE A 297 -4.01 -43.27 34.82
C ILE A 297 -3.94 -44.50 35.71
N GLU A 298 -2.79 -45.19 35.70
CA GLU A 298 -2.56 -46.39 36.51
C GLU A 298 -2.73 -46.11 38.01
N SER A 299 -2.25 -44.95 38.48
CA SER A 299 -2.29 -44.57 39.89
C SER A 299 -3.69 -44.17 40.40
N LEU A 300 -4.64 -43.88 39.51
CA LEU A 300 -5.93 -43.28 39.86
C LEU A 300 -7.13 -44.03 39.28
N ILE A 301 -7.00 -45.33 39.01
CA ILE A 301 -8.12 -46.22 38.66
C ILE A 301 -9.05 -46.39 39.88
N LEU A 302 -9.96 -45.43 40.07
CA LEU A 302 -10.84 -45.34 41.23
C LEU A 302 -12.32 -45.42 40.81
N PRO A 303 -13.19 -46.14 41.55
CA PRO A 303 -14.60 -46.24 41.21
C PRO A 303 -15.31 -44.88 41.13
N GLN A 304 -16.28 -44.74 40.22
CA GLN A 304 -17.05 -43.52 39.98
C GLN A 304 -16.22 -42.28 39.58
N THR A 305 -15.07 -42.49 38.95
CA THR A 305 -14.22 -41.41 38.41
C THR A 305 -14.17 -41.42 36.89
N ILE A 306 -13.71 -40.32 36.31
CA ILE A 306 -13.47 -40.17 34.88
C ILE A 306 -12.00 -39.78 34.69
N SER A 307 -11.33 -40.31 33.68
CA SER A 307 -10.00 -39.85 33.25
C SER A 307 -10.09 -39.26 31.85
N THR A 308 -9.71 -37.99 31.70
CA THR A 308 -9.57 -37.37 30.38
C THR A 308 -8.15 -37.58 29.88
N MET A 309 -7.99 -38.23 28.73
CA MET A 309 -6.69 -38.56 28.18
C MET A 309 -6.50 -37.91 26.81
N PRO A 310 -5.37 -37.24 26.55
CA PRO A 310 -4.95 -36.92 25.19
C PRO A 310 -4.77 -38.21 24.37
N GLU A 311 -4.86 -38.12 23.04
CA GLU A 311 -4.77 -39.30 22.15
C GLU A 311 -3.52 -40.15 22.42
N ALA A 312 -2.36 -39.53 22.59
CA ALA A 312 -1.11 -40.25 22.88
C ALA A 312 -1.16 -41.04 24.19
N THR A 313 -1.74 -40.48 25.25
CA THR A 313 -1.88 -41.16 26.55
C THR A 313 -2.92 -42.27 26.49
N ALA A 314 -4.04 -42.05 25.77
CA ALA A 314 -5.04 -43.08 25.54
C ALA A 314 -4.44 -44.26 24.77
N ASP A 315 -3.70 -44.00 23.70
CA ASP A 315 -3.09 -45.03 22.86
C ASP A 315 -1.97 -45.77 23.60
N ALA A 316 -1.15 -45.08 24.40
CA ALA A 316 -0.15 -45.71 25.26
C ALA A 316 -0.79 -46.64 26.30
N PHE A 317 -1.85 -46.20 26.97
CA PHE A 317 -2.56 -47.04 27.93
C PHE A 317 -3.22 -48.25 27.27
N ASP A 318 -3.76 -48.08 26.05
CA ASP A 318 -4.37 -49.19 25.30
C ASP A 318 -3.33 -50.23 24.84
N ASP A 319 -2.11 -49.79 24.55
CA ASP A 319 -0.98 -50.62 24.12
C ASP A 319 -0.34 -51.40 25.29
N HIS A 320 0.03 -50.73 26.37
CA HIS A 320 0.83 -51.31 27.44
C HIS A 320 0.41 -50.93 28.87
N GLY A 321 -0.72 -50.23 29.05
CA GLY A 321 -1.23 -49.90 30.38
C GLY A 321 -1.63 -51.12 31.20
N TRP A 322 -1.40 -51.06 32.51
CA TRP A 322 -1.75 -52.13 33.45
C TRP A 322 -2.92 -51.71 34.35
N ILE A 323 -3.91 -52.59 34.52
CA ILE A 323 -4.99 -52.43 35.51
C ILE A 323 -4.72 -53.33 36.71
N GLU A 324 -4.28 -52.75 37.82
CA GLU A 324 -4.16 -53.44 39.10
C GLU A 324 -5.39 -53.13 39.95
N VAL A 325 -5.89 -54.12 40.71
CA VAL A 325 -6.96 -53.88 41.68
C VAL A 325 -6.36 -53.03 42.79
N SER A 326 -6.46 -51.72 42.65
CA SER A 326 -6.12 -50.77 43.71
C SER A 326 -6.94 -51.16 44.94
N ALA A 327 -6.25 -51.58 46.01
CA ALA A 327 -6.82 -51.47 47.34
C ALA A 327 -7.16 -49.99 47.49
N ALA A 328 -8.45 -49.66 47.52
CA ALA A 328 -8.94 -48.29 47.61
C ALA A 328 -8.02 -47.47 48.51
N GLY A 329 -7.46 -46.40 47.93
CA GLY A 329 -6.24 -45.72 48.36
C GLY A 329 -5.99 -45.71 49.87
N SER A 330 -4.76 -46.03 50.25
CA SER A 330 -4.23 -45.69 51.57
C SER A 330 -4.26 -44.17 51.72
N THR A 331 -5.38 -43.62 52.21
CA THR A 331 -5.50 -42.20 52.56
C THR A 331 -4.41 -41.79 53.53
N ASP A 332 -3.91 -42.73 54.33
CA ASP A 332 -2.80 -42.54 55.26
C ASP A 332 -1.48 -42.26 54.52
N GLU A 333 -1.20 -42.94 53.40
CA GLU A 333 0.00 -42.70 52.59
C GLU A 333 -0.10 -41.38 51.83
N ALA A 334 -1.27 -41.10 51.23
CA ALA A 334 -1.52 -39.83 50.55
C ALA A 334 -1.38 -38.64 51.51
N ALA A 335 -2.00 -38.72 52.69
CA ALA A 335 -1.89 -37.71 53.73
C ALA A 335 -0.45 -37.55 54.22
N ALA A 336 0.31 -38.64 54.37
CA ALA A 336 1.72 -38.59 54.75
C ALA A 336 2.59 -37.89 53.70
N VAL A 337 2.34 -38.10 52.40
CA VAL A 337 3.03 -37.38 51.31
C VAL A 337 2.80 -35.87 51.42
N LEU A 338 1.55 -35.44 51.57
CA LEU A 338 1.21 -34.02 51.68
C LEU A 338 1.74 -33.40 52.99
N GLU A 339 1.69 -34.13 54.09
CA GLU A 339 2.24 -33.68 55.37
C GLU A 339 3.76 -33.50 55.30
N ARG A 340 4.48 -34.45 54.69
CA ARG A 340 5.94 -34.37 54.48
C ARG A 340 6.32 -33.17 53.61
N LEU A 341 5.55 -32.91 52.54
CA LEU A 341 5.75 -31.76 51.67
C LEU A 341 5.66 -30.43 52.45
N GLN A 342 4.63 -30.29 53.30
CA GLN A 342 4.42 -29.07 54.09
C GLN A 342 5.38 -28.94 55.28
N ARG A 343 5.54 -29.99 56.09
CA ARG A 343 6.25 -29.93 57.37
C ARG A 343 7.75 -30.14 57.26
N THR A 344 8.20 -30.98 56.33
CA THR A 344 9.62 -31.31 56.17
C THR A 344 10.30 -30.41 55.15
N LEU A 345 9.62 -30.09 54.05
CA LEU A 345 10.19 -29.35 52.91
C LEU A 345 9.72 -27.89 52.83
N GLU A 346 8.81 -27.49 53.72
CA GLU A 346 8.24 -26.13 53.79
C GLU A 346 7.65 -25.68 52.44
N ILE A 347 7.07 -26.61 51.67
CA ILE A 347 6.37 -26.32 50.41
C ILE A 347 4.88 -26.19 50.69
N ASP A 348 4.34 -24.99 50.46
CA ASP A 348 2.92 -24.68 50.63
C ASP A 348 2.11 -25.08 49.38
N LEU A 349 1.43 -26.23 49.47
CA LEU A 349 0.62 -26.73 48.36
C LEU A 349 -0.62 -25.86 48.09
N ASP A 350 -1.22 -25.25 49.12
CA ASP A 350 -2.40 -24.40 48.94
C ASP A 350 -2.02 -23.13 48.16
N ALA A 351 -0.89 -22.51 48.50
CA ALA A 351 -0.36 -21.38 47.74
C ALA A 351 -0.06 -21.75 46.27
N ILE A 352 0.56 -22.91 46.03
CA ILE A 352 0.85 -23.39 44.67
C ILE A 352 -0.45 -23.64 43.90
N THR A 353 -1.43 -24.31 44.51
CA THR A 353 -2.69 -24.65 43.82
C THR A 353 -3.53 -23.41 43.53
N HIS A 354 -3.54 -22.38 44.40
CA HIS A 354 -4.17 -21.08 44.13
C HIS A 354 -3.48 -20.34 42.97
N GLN A 355 -2.15 -20.34 42.93
CA GLN A 355 -1.40 -19.77 41.80
C GLN A 355 -1.73 -20.49 40.49
N LEU A 356 -1.83 -21.83 40.53
CA LEU A 356 -2.16 -22.64 39.34
C LEU A 356 -3.55 -22.36 38.77
N VAL A 357 -4.52 -21.87 39.56
CA VAL A 357 -5.83 -21.43 39.05
C VAL A 357 -5.66 -20.22 38.12
N ALA A 358 -4.96 -19.17 38.59
CA ALA A 358 -4.75 -17.96 37.79
C ALA A 358 -3.89 -18.24 36.55
N GLU A 359 -2.79 -18.99 36.69
CA GLU A 359 -2.00 -19.45 35.55
C GLU A 359 -2.81 -20.37 34.61
N GLY A 360 -3.72 -21.15 35.17
CA GLY A 360 -4.59 -22.06 34.44
C GLY A 360 -5.55 -21.33 33.51
N VAL A 361 -6.17 -20.23 33.98
CA VAL A 361 -7.00 -19.34 33.17
C VAL A 361 -6.16 -18.70 32.06
N GLN A 362 -4.98 -18.16 32.39
CA GLN A 362 -4.11 -17.53 31.38
C GLN A 362 -3.69 -18.51 30.29
N LYS A 363 -3.34 -19.74 30.67
CA LYS A 363 -3.00 -20.84 29.74
C LYS A 363 -4.17 -21.27 28.85
N PHE A 364 -5.40 -20.80 29.11
CA PHE A 364 -6.53 -20.94 28.19
C PHE A 364 -6.81 -19.67 27.38
N ILE A 365 -6.55 -18.49 27.93
CA ILE A 365 -6.63 -17.21 27.19
C ILE A 365 -5.61 -17.20 26.03
N ASP A 366 -4.34 -17.52 26.28
CA ASP A 366 -3.32 -17.38 25.23
C ASP A 366 -3.61 -18.23 23.98
N PRO A 367 -3.97 -19.53 24.08
CA PRO A 367 -4.35 -20.33 22.92
C PRO A 367 -5.67 -19.87 22.27
N TYR A 368 -6.59 -19.30 23.05
CA TYR A 368 -7.86 -18.78 22.54
C TYR A 368 -7.65 -17.53 21.68
N ASP A 369 -6.84 -16.58 22.15
CA ASP A 369 -6.50 -15.37 21.39
C ASP A 369 -5.72 -15.71 20.11
N GLN A 370 -4.80 -16.68 20.19
CA GLN A 370 -4.09 -17.19 19.00
C GLN A 370 -5.05 -17.84 18.00
N LEU A 371 -6.04 -18.61 18.48
CA LEU A 371 -7.07 -19.20 17.63
C LEU A 371 -7.89 -18.12 16.93
N LEU A 372 -8.38 -17.11 17.67
CA LEU A 372 -9.16 -16.02 17.08
C LEU A 372 -8.33 -15.24 16.06
N GLN A 373 -7.07 -14.92 16.35
CA GLN A 373 -6.19 -14.23 15.40
C GLN A 373 -6.00 -15.02 14.09
N ARG A 374 -5.75 -16.33 14.18
CA ARG A 374 -5.62 -17.18 12.99
C ARG A 374 -6.92 -17.29 12.22
N LEU A 375 -8.06 -17.35 12.92
CA LEU A 375 -9.37 -17.42 12.29
C LEU A 375 -9.70 -16.10 11.58
N THR A 376 -9.39 -14.94 12.18
CA THR A 376 -9.48 -13.63 11.51
C THR A 376 -8.70 -13.63 10.19
N GLN A 377 -7.45 -14.11 10.20
CA GLN A 377 -6.63 -14.18 8.99
C GLN A 377 -7.24 -15.11 7.92
N ARG A 378 -7.86 -16.24 8.32
CA ARG A 378 -8.56 -17.12 7.37
C ARG A 378 -9.84 -16.48 6.82
N ILE A 379 -10.62 -15.80 7.66
CA ILE A 379 -11.82 -15.07 7.24
C ILE A 379 -11.45 -14.02 6.20
N GLU A 380 -10.46 -13.17 6.50
CA GLU A 380 -9.96 -12.15 5.57
C GLU A 380 -9.53 -12.77 4.24
N ARG A 381 -8.77 -13.88 4.29
CA ARG A 381 -8.31 -14.58 3.09
C ARG A 381 -9.45 -15.18 2.26
N THR A 382 -10.48 -15.74 2.90
CA THR A 382 -11.65 -16.31 2.21
C THR A 382 -12.45 -15.21 1.53
N GLU A 383 -12.75 -14.11 2.22
CA GLU A 383 -13.43 -12.97 1.64
C GLU A 383 -12.62 -12.31 0.50
N GLU A 384 -11.29 -12.29 0.61
CA GLU A 384 -10.41 -11.82 -0.45
C GLU A 384 -10.43 -12.75 -1.68
N ALA A 385 -10.45 -14.07 -1.48
CA ALA A 385 -10.54 -15.04 -2.58
C ALA A 385 -11.88 -14.93 -3.33
N GLU A 386 -12.98 -14.72 -2.62
CA GLU A 386 -14.28 -14.45 -3.24
C GLU A 386 -14.27 -13.15 -4.04
N ARG A 387 -13.71 -12.07 -3.46
CA ARG A 387 -13.53 -10.78 -4.15
C ARG A 387 -12.60 -10.86 -5.36
N ALA A 388 -11.61 -11.75 -5.33
CA ALA A 388 -10.64 -11.94 -6.41
C ALA A 388 -11.23 -12.64 -7.64
N THR A 389 -12.22 -13.53 -7.46
CA THR A 389 -12.73 -14.39 -8.54
C THR A 389 -13.23 -13.60 -9.76
N PRO A 390 -14.08 -12.56 -9.61
CA PRO A 390 -14.48 -11.71 -10.74
C PRO A 390 -13.31 -10.94 -11.38
N LEU A 391 -12.28 -10.59 -10.60
CA LEU A 391 -11.12 -9.84 -11.05
C LEU A 391 -10.17 -10.69 -11.91
N VAL A 392 -10.04 -11.99 -11.64
CA VAL A 392 -9.33 -12.93 -12.53
C VAL A 392 -9.96 -12.93 -13.92
N GLY A 393 -11.30 -12.99 -13.97
CA GLY A 393 -12.05 -12.89 -15.23
C GLY A 393 -11.79 -11.57 -15.97
N ALA A 394 -11.82 -10.44 -15.25
CA ALA A 394 -11.49 -9.14 -15.81
C ALA A 394 -10.06 -9.11 -16.37
N ALA A 395 -9.05 -9.52 -15.60
CA ALA A 395 -7.67 -9.54 -16.04
C ALA A 395 -7.46 -10.35 -17.33
N ASN A 396 -8.11 -11.52 -17.44
CA ASN A 396 -8.05 -12.34 -18.64
C ASN A 396 -8.71 -11.68 -19.86
N ARG A 397 -9.85 -11.01 -19.69
CA ARG A 397 -10.45 -10.22 -20.78
C ARG A 397 -9.54 -9.07 -21.22
N LEU A 398 -8.88 -8.40 -20.27
CA LEU A 398 -7.88 -7.37 -20.62
C LEU A 398 -6.71 -7.95 -21.43
N ARG A 399 -6.21 -9.14 -21.08
CA ARG A 399 -5.15 -9.84 -21.85
C ARG A 399 -5.62 -10.17 -23.27
N ALA A 400 -6.80 -10.76 -23.38
CA ALA A 400 -7.38 -11.15 -24.66
C ALA A 400 -7.57 -9.92 -25.57
N GLU A 401 -8.11 -8.82 -25.03
CA GLU A 401 -8.32 -7.59 -25.79
C GLU A 401 -7.00 -6.95 -26.22
N ALA A 402 -5.99 -6.91 -25.35
CA ALA A 402 -4.66 -6.43 -25.72
C ALA A 402 -4.02 -7.25 -26.86
N LEU A 403 -4.19 -8.58 -26.86
CA LEU A 403 -3.75 -9.43 -27.96
C LEU A 403 -4.51 -9.12 -29.26
N ARG A 404 -5.85 -9.03 -29.21
CA ARG A 404 -6.68 -8.68 -30.37
C ARG A 404 -6.30 -7.33 -30.98
N MET A 405 -6.18 -6.29 -30.15
CA MET A 405 -5.83 -4.94 -30.59
C MET A 405 -4.48 -4.90 -31.30
N THR A 406 -3.44 -5.48 -30.69
CA THR A 406 -2.08 -5.44 -31.24
C THR A 406 -1.92 -6.30 -32.48
N SER A 407 -2.54 -7.48 -32.53
CA SER A 407 -2.59 -8.31 -33.75
C SER A 407 -3.34 -7.61 -34.88
N ARG A 408 -4.50 -7.00 -34.60
CA ARG A 408 -5.27 -6.25 -35.61
C ARG A 408 -4.49 -5.07 -36.16
N ALA A 409 -3.77 -4.35 -35.31
CA ALA A 409 -2.90 -3.24 -35.72
C ALA A 409 -1.62 -3.69 -36.43
N GLY A 410 -1.29 -4.99 -36.40
CA GLY A 410 -0.02 -5.54 -36.90
C GLY A 410 1.22 -5.02 -36.16
N SER A 411 1.04 -4.37 -35.01
CA SER A 411 2.10 -3.78 -34.19
C SER A 411 1.62 -3.48 -32.78
N GLY A 412 2.54 -3.39 -31.80
CA GLY A 412 2.23 -3.06 -30.41
C GLY A 412 2.88 -4.00 -29.40
N HIS A 413 2.59 -3.80 -28.12
CA HIS A 413 3.32 -4.45 -27.01
C HIS A 413 2.38 -5.32 -26.15
N ALA A 414 1.84 -6.39 -26.74
CA ALA A 414 0.96 -7.31 -26.02
C ALA A 414 1.63 -7.88 -24.77
N THR A 415 2.87 -8.38 -24.88
CA THR A 415 3.57 -9.02 -23.76
C THR A 415 3.80 -8.08 -22.57
N SER A 416 4.04 -6.79 -22.82
CA SER A 416 4.12 -5.76 -21.77
C SER A 416 2.75 -5.43 -21.15
N SER A 417 1.66 -5.62 -21.88
CA SER A 417 0.29 -5.43 -21.38
C SER A 417 -0.12 -6.62 -20.48
N LEU A 418 0.18 -7.83 -20.94
CA LEU A 418 -0.15 -9.08 -20.26
C LEU A 418 0.48 -9.22 -18.86
N SER A 419 1.70 -8.71 -18.65
CA SER A 419 2.38 -8.77 -17.33
C SER A 419 1.64 -8.01 -16.24
N CYS A 420 0.97 -6.91 -16.58
CA CYS A 420 0.34 -6.03 -15.61
C CYS A 420 -1.19 -6.13 -15.59
N ALA A 421 -1.78 -7.10 -16.29
CA ALA A 421 -3.22 -7.22 -16.41
C ALA A 421 -3.93 -7.46 -15.06
N ASP A 422 -3.34 -8.25 -14.14
CA ASP A 422 -3.94 -8.48 -12.82
C ASP A 422 -3.87 -7.22 -11.93
N LEU A 423 -2.75 -6.50 -11.99
CA LEU A 423 -2.57 -5.21 -11.29
C LEU A 423 -3.57 -4.17 -11.81
N VAL A 424 -3.71 -4.04 -13.13
CA VAL A 424 -4.67 -3.10 -13.75
C VAL A 424 -6.11 -3.51 -13.44
N ALA A 425 -6.42 -4.82 -13.45
CA ALA A 425 -7.75 -5.30 -13.10
C ALA A 425 -8.10 -4.98 -11.63
N ALA A 426 -7.20 -5.27 -10.70
CA ALA A 426 -7.37 -4.93 -9.28
C ALA A 426 -7.52 -3.42 -9.05
N LEU A 427 -6.77 -2.59 -9.77
CA LEU A 427 -6.88 -1.14 -9.66
C LEU A 427 -8.22 -0.62 -10.18
N PHE A 428 -8.56 -0.91 -11.44
CA PHE A 428 -9.71 -0.28 -12.11
C PHE A 428 -11.05 -0.81 -11.61
N PHE A 429 -11.13 -2.10 -11.28
CA PHE A 429 -12.39 -2.78 -10.97
C PHE A 429 -12.56 -3.10 -9.48
N HIS A 430 -11.62 -2.70 -8.62
CA HIS A 430 -11.74 -2.87 -7.17
C HIS A 430 -11.26 -1.66 -6.37
N GLU A 431 -9.97 -1.31 -6.47
CA GLU A 431 -9.35 -0.36 -5.53
C GLU A 431 -9.64 1.11 -5.84
N MET A 432 -9.57 1.53 -7.11
CA MET A 432 -9.71 2.94 -7.47
C MET A 432 -11.13 3.43 -7.20
N ARG A 433 -11.22 4.62 -6.59
CA ARG A 433 -12.48 5.38 -6.49
C ARG A 433 -12.58 6.34 -7.66
N TRP A 434 -13.29 5.95 -8.72
CA TRP A 434 -13.41 6.76 -9.93
C TRP A 434 -14.79 6.64 -10.59
N ASP A 435 -15.14 7.61 -11.42
CA ASP A 435 -16.37 7.64 -12.22
C ASP A 435 -16.03 7.48 -13.71
N PRO A 436 -16.38 6.34 -14.35
CA PRO A 436 -16.16 6.09 -15.78
C PRO A 436 -16.79 7.11 -16.74
N ASN A 437 -17.68 7.98 -16.27
CA ASN A 437 -18.34 9.00 -17.10
C ASN A 437 -17.74 10.40 -16.93
N ALA A 438 -16.72 10.54 -16.08
CA ALA A 438 -16.12 11.84 -15.75
C ALA A 438 -14.63 11.92 -16.10
N PRO A 439 -14.26 11.86 -17.39
CA PRO A 439 -12.87 12.04 -17.80
C PRO A 439 -12.37 13.43 -17.37
N GLY A 440 -11.18 13.48 -16.78
CA GLY A 440 -10.54 14.72 -16.31
C GLY A 440 -10.93 15.19 -14.91
N ALA A 441 -11.84 14.51 -14.21
CA ALA A 441 -12.12 14.82 -12.82
C ALA A 441 -10.90 14.56 -11.91
N ARG A 442 -10.69 15.46 -10.94
CA ARG A 442 -9.53 15.44 -10.03
C ARG A 442 -9.87 14.91 -8.64
N ASP A 443 -11.12 15.06 -8.22
CA ASP A 443 -11.73 14.53 -6.99
C ASP A 443 -12.06 13.03 -7.08
N GLN A 444 -11.22 12.29 -7.80
CA GLN A 444 -11.27 10.84 -7.94
C GLN A 444 -9.85 10.30 -8.10
N ASP A 445 -9.66 9.03 -7.75
CA ASP A 445 -8.38 8.37 -7.98
C ASP A 445 -8.05 8.41 -9.48
N ARG A 446 -6.78 8.70 -9.80
CA ARG A 446 -6.30 8.85 -11.17
C ARG A 446 -5.15 7.90 -11.45
N PHE A 447 -5.10 7.37 -12.66
CA PHE A 447 -4.09 6.41 -13.10
C PHE A 447 -3.26 7.01 -14.25
N LEU A 448 -1.93 6.90 -14.13
CA LEU A 448 -0.99 7.23 -15.19
C LEU A 448 -0.14 6.00 -15.54
N LEU A 449 -0.13 5.66 -16.83
CA LEU A 449 0.71 4.59 -17.37
C LEU A 449 2.07 5.15 -17.78
N SER A 450 3.07 5.12 -16.90
CA SER A 450 4.44 5.60 -17.19
C SER A 450 5.12 4.73 -18.24
N LYS A 451 4.97 3.40 -18.14
CA LYS A 451 5.35 2.43 -19.19
C LYS A 451 4.41 2.48 -20.40
N GLY A 452 4.28 3.65 -21.01
CA GLY A 452 3.24 4.00 -21.98
C GLY A 452 3.14 3.06 -23.20
N HIS A 453 4.20 2.31 -23.53
CA HIS A 453 4.14 1.30 -24.60
C HIS A 453 3.13 0.17 -24.33
N ALA A 454 2.75 -0.05 -23.06
CA ALA A 454 1.67 -0.95 -22.64
C ALA A 454 0.26 -0.33 -22.82
N ALA A 455 0.11 0.74 -23.62
CA ALA A 455 -1.18 1.39 -23.92
C ALA A 455 -2.37 0.44 -24.14
N PRO A 456 -2.22 -0.72 -24.84
CA PRO A 456 -3.34 -1.65 -25.02
C PRO A 456 -3.99 -2.10 -23.70
N ILE A 457 -3.26 -2.25 -22.59
CA ILE A 457 -3.89 -2.62 -21.31
C ILE A 457 -4.80 -1.52 -20.77
N LEU A 458 -4.42 -0.25 -20.96
CA LEU A 458 -5.19 0.90 -20.54
C LEU A 458 -6.45 1.05 -21.38
N TRP A 459 -6.32 0.91 -22.70
CA TRP A 459 -7.47 0.93 -23.62
C TRP A 459 -8.44 -0.21 -23.33
N ALA A 460 -7.93 -1.41 -23.06
CA ALA A 460 -8.76 -2.55 -22.65
C ALA A 460 -9.51 -2.27 -21.35
N ALA A 461 -8.84 -1.70 -20.34
CA ALA A 461 -9.45 -1.40 -19.04
C ALA A 461 -10.54 -0.32 -19.15
N LEU A 462 -10.28 0.75 -19.91
CA LEU A 462 -11.26 1.81 -20.15
C LEU A 462 -12.47 1.29 -20.95
N SER A 463 -12.25 0.45 -21.97
CA SER A 463 -13.33 -0.16 -22.75
C SER A 463 -14.17 -1.12 -21.90
N GLU A 464 -13.53 -2.00 -21.13
CA GLU A 464 -14.20 -2.96 -20.24
C GLU A 464 -15.03 -2.24 -19.15
N ALA A 465 -14.54 -1.09 -18.66
CA ALA A 465 -15.26 -0.23 -17.71
C ALA A 465 -16.37 0.62 -18.35
N GLY A 466 -16.50 0.64 -19.69
CA GLY A 466 -17.45 1.49 -20.40
C GLY A 466 -17.09 2.98 -20.38
N ALA A 467 -15.82 3.32 -20.16
CA ALA A 467 -15.33 4.70 -20.03
C ALA A 467 -15.00 5.36 -21.38
N ILE A 468 -14.97 4.59 -22.47
CA ILE A 468 -14.72 5.05 -23.83
C ILE A 468 -15.71 4.42 -24.81
N ASP A 469 -16.09 5.17 -25.84
CA ASP A 469 -16.94 4.70 -26.94
C ASP A 469 -16.14 4.18 -28.15
N SER A 470 -14.83 4.44 -28.18
CA SER A 470 -13.94 4.05 -29.25
C SER A 470 -13.79 2.53 -29.35
N ASP A 471 -13.89 1.98 -30.56
CA ASP A 471 -13.64 0.56 -30.82
C ASP A 471 -12.17 0.22 -30.54
N PRO A 472 -11.85 -0.67 -29.56
CA PRO A 472 -10.49 -1.07 -29.24
C PRO A 472 -9.67 -1.55 -30.46
N LEU A 473 -10.33 -2.18 -31.44
CA LEU A 473 -9.68 -2.71 -32.65
C LEU A 473 -9.19 -1.61 -33.61
N THR A 474 -9.47 -0.34 -33.30
CA THR A 474 -8.96 0.82 -34.03
C THR A 474 -7.59 1.31 -33.55
N LEU A 475 -6.98 0.64 -32.56
CA LEU A 475 -5.62 0.95 -32.05
C LEU A 475 -4.65 1.30 -33.20
N ARG A 476 -3.94 2.42 -33.07
CA ARG A 476 -2.92 2.94 -34.02
C ARG A 476 -3.43 3.32 -35.41
N GLN A 477 -4.75 3.33 -35.65
CA GLN A 477 -5.29 3.91 -36.87
C GLN A 477 -5.27 5.45 -36.79
N VAL A 478 -5.07 6.12 -37.91
CA VAL A 478 -4.87 7.58 -37.99
C VAL A 478 -6.01 8.40 -37.34
N ASP A 479 -7.24 7.93 -37.50
CA ASP A 479 -8.45 8.60 -37.00
C ASP A 479 -8.90 8.09 -35.63
N SER A 480 -8.21 7.11 -35.05
CA SER A 480 -8.47 6.64 -33.69
C SER A 480 -7.84 7.57 -32.66
N ASP A 481 -8.47 7.69 -31.49
CA ASP A 481 -7.90 8.29 -30.30
C ASP A 481 -7.13 7.27 -29.43
N LEU A 482 -7.20 5.97 -29.79
CA LEU A 482 -6.44 4.88 -29.19
C LEU A 482 -5.06 4.81 -29.83
N GLU A 483 -4.21 5.74 -29.40
CA GLU A 483 -2.85 5.90 -29.89
C GLU A 483 -1.93 4.73 -29.46
N GLY A 484 -0.82 4.55 -30.19
CA GLY A 484 0.17 3.51 -29.89
C GLY A 484 0.90 3.67 -28.54
N HIS A 485 0.83 4.88 -27.99
CA HIS A 485 1.25 5.31 -26.67
C HIS A 485 0.20 6.32 -26.16
N PRO A 486 -0.12 6.39 -24.86
CA PRO A 486 -1.13 7.32 -24.36
C PRO A 486 -0.79 8.77 -24.69
N THR A 487 -1.75 9.50 -25.24
CA THR A 487 -1.68 10.96 -25.42
C THR A 487 -3.01 11.62 -25.04
N PRO A 488 -3.03 12.92 -24.69
CA PRO A 488 -4.26 13.63 -24.36
C PRO A 488 -5.29 13.79 -25.50
N ARG A 489 -5.05 13.20 -26.69
CA ARG A 489 -6.13 13.02 -27.68
C ARG A 489 -7.29 12.23 -27.11
N ASN A 490 -7.01 11.29 -26.20
CA ASN A 490 -8.03 10.65 -25.39
C ASN A 490 -8.13 11.37 -24.03
N PRO A 491 -9.34 11.76 -23.59
CA PRO A 491 -9.54 12.65 -22.44
C PRO A 491 -9.22 12.00 -21.08
N TRP A 492 -8.97 10.69 -21.04
CA TRP A 492 -8.48 10.00 -19.84
C TRP A 492 -6.98 10.18 -19.60
N ILE A 493 -6.26 10.70 -20.59
CA ILE A 493 -4.80 10.82 -20.53
C ILE A 493 -4.42 12.28 -20.24
N PRO A 494 -3.91 12.58 -19.03
CA PRO A 494 -3.54 13.96 -18.69
C PRO A 494 -2.21 14.40 -19.31
N VAL A 495 -1.28 13.47 -19.53
CA VAL A 495 0.05 13.74 -20.10
C VAL A 495 0.46 12.59 -21.02
N ALA A 496 1.21 12.90 -22.07
CA ALA A 496 1.71 11.88 -23.00
C ALA A 496 2.84 11.06 -22.35
N THR A 497 2.75 9.73 -22.44
CA THR A 497 3.76 8.81 -21.90
C THR A 497 4.22 7.85 -22.99
N GLY A 498 5.53 7.76 -23.21
CA GLY A 498 6.08 6.91 -24.26
C GLY A 498 7.61 6.98 -24.29
N SER A 499 8.17 8.16 -24.06
CA SER A 499 9.51 8.25 -23.48
C SER A 499 9.43 7.84 -22.01
N LEU A 500 10.23 6.85 -21.63
CA LEU A 500 10.16 6.21 -20.31
C LEU A 500 10.73 7.12 -19.21
N GLY A 501 10.35 6.87 -17.98
CA GLY A 501 10.89 7.53 -16.78
C GLY A 501 10.27 8.89 -16.46
N GLN A 502 9.33 9.37 -17.27
CA GLN A 502 8.75 10.70 -17.12
C GLN A 502 7.43 10.72 -16.32
N GLY A 503 6.70 9.60 -16.27
CA GLY A 503 5.35 9.57 -15.72
C GLY A 503 5.30 9.87 -14.21
N LEU A 504 6.28 9.38 -13.45
CA LEU A 504 6.34 9.64 -12.00
C LEU A 504 6.54 11.13 -11.68
N ALA A 505 7.39 11.83 -12.46
CA ALA A 505 7.57 13.27 -12.31
C ALA A 505 6.27 14.04 -12.60
N ALA A 506 5.54 13.66 -13.65
CA ALA A 506 4.24 14.25 -13.96
C ALA A 506 3.21 13.98 -12.84
N VAL A 507 3.14 12.75 -12.32
CA VAL A 507 2.27 12.41 -11.18
C VAL A 507 2.60 13.26 -9.94
N ASN A 508 3.88 13.51 -9.66
CA ASN A 508 4.27 14.40 -8.56
C ASN A 508 3.72 15.81 -8.74
N GLY A 509 3.78 16.34 -9.97
CA GLY A 509 3.17 17.64 -10.31
C GLY A 509 1.66 17.67 -10.12
N MET A 510 0.96 16.60 -10.52
CA MET A 510 -0.49 16.47 -10.31
C MET A 510 -0.84 16.41 -8.82
N ALA A 511 -0.04 15.71 -8.01
CA ALA A 511 -0.21 15.63 -6.57
C ALA A 511 0.02 16.97 -5.87
N LEU A 512 0.98 17.77 -6.35
CA LEU A 512 1.20 19.14 -5.88
C LEU A 512 0.00 20.04 -6.18
N ALA A 513 -0.53 19.99 -7.40
CA ALA A 513 -1.72 20.75 -7.76
C ALA A 513 -2.92 20.37 -6.87
N ASP A 514 -3.13 19.07 -6.65
CA ASP A 514 -4.20 18.56 -5.78
C ASP A 514 -4.06 19.02 -4.34
N ARG A 515 -2.84 19.01 -3.79
CA ARG A 515 -2.57 19.52 -2.45
C ARG A 515 -2.94 21.00 -2.33
N LEU A 516 -2.57 21.81 -3.33
CA LEU A 516 -2.91 23.23 -3.37
C LEU A 516 -4.42 23.48 -3.48
N ASP A 517 -5.17 22.53 -4.04
CA ASP A 517 -6.62 22.61 -4.22
C ASP A 517 -7.42 21.84 -3.16
N GLY A 518 -6.75 21.27 -2.14
CA GLY A 518 -7.42 20.50 -1.08
C GLY A 518 -8.00 19.16 -1.55
N ILE A 519 -7.48 18.59 -2.63
CA ILE A 519 -7.93 17.32 -3.20
C ILE A 519 -7.08 16.17 -2.64
N GLY A 520 -7.74 15.20 -2.02
CA GLY A 520 -7.11 14.02 -1.39
C GLY A 520 -7.18 12.73 -2.21
N ALA A 521 -7.41 12.83 -3.52
CA ALA A 521 -7.46 11.66 -4.40
C ALA A 521 -6.08 11.03 -4.59
N ARG A 522 -6.02 9.70 -4.73
CA ARG A 522 -4.75 9.00 -4.98
C ARG A 522 -4.37 9.03 -6.44
N LEU A 523 -3.06 9.04 -6.68
CA LEU A 523 -2.46 9.04 -7.99
C LEU A 523 -1.61 7.78 -8.14
N PHE A 524 -2.06 6.87 -8.99
CA PHE A 524 -1.37 5.62 -9.29
C PHE A 524 -0.50 5.78 -10.54
N CYS A 525 0.78 5.49 -10.44
CA CYS A 525 1.74 5.52 -11.53
C CYS A 525 2.26 4.10 -11.79
N LEU A 526 1.96 3.50 -12.94
CA LEU A 526 2.47 2.18 -13.32
C LEU A 526 3.75 2.32 -14.15
N LEU A 527 4.86 1.80 -13.61
CA LEU A 527 6.20 1.82 -14.21
C LEU A 527 6.63 0.41 -14.63
N GLY A 528 7.57 0.33 -15.58
CA GLY A 528 8.34 -0.89 -15.84
C GLY A 528 9.59 -0.98 -14.97
N ASP A 529 10.12 -2.19 -14.78
CA ASP A 529 11.44 -2.43 -14.19
C ASP A 529 12.58 -1.84 -15.03
N GLY A 530 12.59 -2.06 -16.35
CA GLY A 530 13.58 -1.46 -17.25
C GLY A 530 13.51 0.07 -17.29
N GLU A 531 12.31 0.62 -17.14
CA GLU A 531 12.08 2.07 -17.00
C GLU A 531 12.75 2.63 -15.73
N CYS A 532 12.84 1.86 -14.65
CA CYS A 532 13.55 2.27 -13.43
C CYS A 532 15.08 2.39 -13.60
N SER A 533 15.62 2.13 -14.79
CA SER A 533 17.00 2.48 -15.15
C SER A 533 17.16 3.97 -15.47
N GLU A 534 16.06 4.68 -15.80
CA GLU A 534 16.09 6.12 -16.07
C GLU A 534 16.38 6.92 -14.80
N GLY A 535 17.32 7.87 -14.88
CA GLY A 535 17.69 8.73 -13.75
C GLY A 535 16.53 9.61 -13.28
N SER A 536 15.66 10.02 -14.20
CA SER A 536 14.48 10.85 -13.93
C SER A 536 13.47 10.20 -12.98
N VAL A 537 13.37 8.87 -12.96
CA VAL A 537 12.54 8.13 -11.99
C VAL A 537 13.03 8.38 -10.56
N TRP A 538 14.36 8.42 -10.37
CA TRP A 538 14.97 8.58 -9.05
C TRP A 538 14.96 10.05 -8.59
N GLU A 539 15.13 10.99 -9.51
CA GLU A 539 14.85 12.41 -9.24
C GLU A 539 13.39 12.59 -8.76
N ALA A 540 12.43 11.94 -9.43
CA ALA A 540 11.02 11.99 -9.05
C ALA A 540 10.71 11.26 -7.73
N ALA A 541 11.36 10.13 -7.46
CA ALA A 541 11.21 9.42 -6.19
C ALA A 541 11.71 10.28 -5.02
N GLN A 542 12.89 10.90 -5.16
CA GLN A 542 13.41 11.84 -4.17
C GLN A 542 12.43 13.00 -3.94
N PHE A 543 12.00 13.63 -5.03
CA PHE A 543 11.11 14.78 -4.98
C PHE A 543 9.78 14.48 -4.26
N ALA A 544 9.18 13.31 -4.51
CA ALA A 544 7.93 12.94 -3.84
C ALA A 544 8.08 12.84 -2.31
N ALA A 545 9.21 12.34 -1.84
CA ALA A 545 9.52 12.25 -0.41
C ALA A 545 9.84 13.63 0.19
N ASP A 546 10.68 14.42 -0.47
CA ASP A 546 11.04 15.78 -0.06
C ASP A 546 9.79 16.67 0.05
N GLN A 547 8.88 16.54 -0.91
CA GLN A 547 7.61 17.26 -0.94
C GLN A 547 6.50 16.60 -0.11
N ARG A 548 6.75 15.44 0.51
CA ARG A 548 5.79 14.67 1.33
C ARG A 548 4.46 14.43 0.60
N LEU A 549 4.52 13.95 -0.64
CA LEU A 549 3.34 13.68 -1.46
C LEU A 549 2.62 12.43 -0.95
N GLN A 550 1.60 12.62 -0.10
CA GLN A 550 0.98 11.55 0.68
C GLN A 550 0.12 10.59 -0.16
N GLN A 551 -0.33 11.03 -1.33
CA GLN A 551 -1.31 10.34 -2.15
C GLN A 551 -0.71 9.66 -3.40
N VAL A 552 0.62 9.69 -3.56
CA VAL A 552 1.30 9.12 -4.73
C VAL A 552 1.62 7.64 -4.49
N VAL A 553 1.20 6.79 -5.42
CA VAL A 553 1.47 5.36 -5.43
C VAL A 553 2.22 5.00 -6.70
N ALA A 554 3.46 4.50 -6.56
CA ALA A 554 4.21 3.91 -7.65
C ALA A 554 3.97 2.39 -7.66
N ILE A 555 3.70 1.82 -8.82
CA ILE A 555 3.58 0.37 -9.01
C ILE A 555 4.62 -0.02 -10.05
N VAL A 556 5.57 -0.86 -9.67
CA VAL A 556 6.63 -1.31 -10.56
C VAL A 556 6.33 -2.73 -11.02
N ASP A 557 6.09 -2.86 -12.33
CA ASP A 557 5.94 -4.15 -13.03
C ASP A 557 7.32 -4.78 -13.24
N ALA A 558 7.79 -5.57 -12.25
CA ALA A 558 9.06 -6.27 -12.28
C ALA A 558 8.94 -7.61 -13.02
N ASN A 559 8.82 -7.51 -14.35
CA ASN A 559 8.59 -8.65 -15.24
C ASN A 559 9.87 -9.37 -15.70
N GLY A 560 11.04 -8.79 -15.39
CA GLY A 560 12.37 -9.36 -15.62
C GLY A 560 12.96 -9.11 -16.99
N LEU A 561 12.27 -8.44 -17.90
CA LEU A 561 12.70 -8.25 -19.29
C LEU A 561 12.49 -6.80 -19.77
N GLU A 562 13.53 -6.23 -20.38
CA GLU A 562 13.47 -4.97 -21.11
C GLU A 562 13.01 -5.20 -22.57
N GLN A 563 13.40 -4.30 -23.47
CA GLN A 563 13.12 -4.42 -24.90
C GLN A 563 13.97 -5.50 -25.58
N SER A 564 15.28 -5.53 -25.29
CA SER A 564 16.25 -6.36 -26.04
C SER A 564 16.85 -7.51 -25.26
N GLY A 565 16.50 -7.67 -23.98
CA GLY A 565 17.06 -8.70 -23.11
C GLY A 565 16.55 -8.57 -21.67
N PRO A 566 17.18 -9.27 -20.72
CA PRO A 566 16.83 -9.22 -19.31
C PRO A 566 17.02 -7.83 -18.69
N ALA A 567 16.15 -7.47 -17.75
CA ALA A 567 16.35 -6.31 -16.88
C ALA A 567 17.58 -6.53 -15.96
N PRO A 568 18.26 -5.46 -15.51
CA PRO A 568 19.50 -5.57 -14.73
C PRO A 568 19.41 -6.46 -13.48
N TYR A 569 18.22 -6.56 -12.89
CA TYR A 569 17.94 -7.34 -11.68
C TYR A 569 17.02 -8.54 -11.94
N GLY A 570 16.67 -8.81 -13.20
CA GLY A 570 15.64 -9.80 -13.54
C GLY A 570 14.38 -9.55 -12.71
N GLN A 571 13.88 -10.59 -12.04
CA GLN A 571 12.72 -10.53 -11.15
C GLN A 571 13.07 -10.32 -9.66
N ASP A 572 14.32 -9.94 -9.34
CA ASP A 572 14.72 -9.61 -7.96
C ASP A 572 14.15 -8.24 -7.57
N THR A 573 13.02 -8.26 -6.86
CA THR A 573 12.31 -7.08 -6.40
C THR A 573 13.03 -6.33 -5.28
N SER A 574 13.94 -7.01 -4.55
CA SER A 574 14.55 -6.48 -3.33
C SER A 574 15.43 -5.25 -3.60
N VAL A 575 16.06 -5.19 -4.78
CA VAL A 575 16.91 -4.08 -5.20
C VAL A 575 16.09 -2.81 -5.42
N LEU A 576 15.00 -2.92 -6.18
CA LEU A 576 14.11 -1.78 -6.45
C LEU A 576 13.38 -1.35 -5.17
N ALA A 577 12.92 -2.30 -4.35
CA ALA A 577 12.33 -2.01 -3.04
C ALA A 577 13.34 -1.30 -2.11
N GLY A 578 14.61 -1.72 -2.12
CA GLY A 578 15.68 -1.07 -1.37
C GLY A 578 15.94 0.36 -1.82
N ARG A 579 15.94 0.62 -3.15
CA ARG A 579 16.14 1.97 -3.70
C ARG A 579 15.01 2.92 -3.33
N PHE A 580 13.75 2.54 -3.57
CA PHE A 580 12.61 3.38 -3.18
C PHE A 580 12.61 3.68 -1.67
N ARG A 581 12.93 2.67 -0.84
CA ARG A 581 13.07 2.85 0.61
C ARG A 581 14.18 3.84 0.97
N ALA A 582 15.32 3.80 0.28
CA ALA A 582 16.42 4.74 0.47
C ALA A 582 16.02 6.19 0.12
N PHE A 583 15.09 6.38 -0.81
CA PHE A 583 14.48 7.68 -1.14
C PHE A 583 13.31 8.06 -0.21
N GLY A 584 13.04 7.31 0.86
CA GLY A 584 12.01 7.65 1.85
C GLY A 584 10.60 7.14 1.56
N TRP A 585 10.45 6.17 0.64
CA TRP A 585 9.16 5.57 0.32
C TRP A 585 8.86 4.35 1.20
N ARG A 586 7.58 4.14 1.50
CA ARG A 586 7.13 2.82 1.97
C ARG A 586 7.16 1.84 0.80
N THR A 587 7.69 0.64 1.01
CA THR A 587 7.79 -0.37 -0.05
C THR A 587 7.07 -1.67 0.31
N LEU A 588 6.31 -2.20 -0.65
CA LEU A 588 5.54 -3.43 -0.54
C LEU A 588 5.96 -4.36 -1.69
N GLU A 589 6.58 -5.48 -1.37
CA GLU A 589 6.97 -6.49 -2.36
C GLU A 589 5.89 -7.56 -2.45
N ILE A 590 5.38 -7.82 -3.65
CA ILE A 590 4.26 -8.76 -3.88
C ILE A 590 4.50 -9.65 -5.09
N ASP A 591 3.77 -10.77 -5.14
CA ASP A 591 3.50 -11.45 -6.40
C ASP A 591 2.42 -10.68 -7.16
N GLY A 592 2.77 -10.14 -8.33
CA GLY A 592 1.88 -9.32 -9.15
C GLY A 592 0.83 -10.11 -9.93
N HIS A 593 0.76 -11.44 -9.74
CA HIS A 593 -0.26 -12.32 -10.30
C HIS A 593 -1.13 -13.01 -9.24
N ASP A 594 -0.90 -12.72 -7.96
CA ASP A 594 -1.69 -13.25 -6.85
C ASP A 594 -2.60 -12.15 -6.29
N PHE A 595 -3.91 -12.23 -6.55
CA PHE A 595 -4.87 -11.28 -6.01
C PHE A 595 -4.89 -11.26 -4.46
N GLY A 596 -4.54 -12.37 -3.80
CA GLY A 596 -4.37 -12.41 -2.34
C GLY A 596 -3.17 -11.58 -1.84
N ALA A 597 -2.21 -11.25 -2.71
CA ALA A 597 -1.12 -10.31 -2.40
C ALA A 597 -1.42 -8.88 -2.92
N ILE A 598 -2.06 -8.77 -4.09
CA ILE A 598 -2.36 -7.47 -4.72
C ILE A 598 -3.37 -6.67 -3.91
N LEU A 599 -4.49 -7.27 -3.50
CA LEU A 599 -5.58 -6.54 -2.85
C LEU A 599 -5.16 -5.96 -1.48
N PRO A 600 -4.47 -6.70 -0.59
CA PRO A 600 -3.94 -6.12 0.65
C PRO A 600 -2.92 -5.01 0.40
N ALA A 601 -2.03 -5.16 -0.58
CA ALA A 601 -1.03 -4.16 -0.89
C ALA A 601 -1.68 -2.86 -1.39
N LEU A 602 -2.68 -2.96 -2.26
CA LEU A 602 -3.48 -1.82 -2.71
C LEU A 602 -4.24 -1.16 -1.56
N LYS A 603 -4.87 -1.94 -0.67
CA LYS A 603 -5.53 -1.42 0.55
C LYS A 603 -4.54 -0.67 1.45
N ALA A 604 -3.32 -1.16 1.62
CA ALA A 604 -2.29 -0.51 2.42
C ALA A 604 -1.91 0.89 1.89
N THR A 605 -2.03 1.14 0.58
CA THR A 605 -1.77 2.47 -0.02
C THR A 605 -2.77 3.54 0.40
N ARG A 606 -3.86 3.19 1.09
CA ARG A 606 -4.81 4.16 1.66
C ARG A 606 -4.22 4.92 2.84
N GLU A 607 -3.19 4.37 3.48
CA GLU A 607 -2.44 5.11 4.50
C GLU A 607 -1.57 6.20 3.84
N PRO A 608 -1.46 7.39 4.46
CA PRO A 608 -0.76 8.52 3.87
C PRO A 608 0.74 8.28 3.77
N GLY A 609 1.31 8.65 2.63
CA GLY A 609 2.75 8.62 2.37
C GLY A 609 3.08 8.00 1.01
N PRO A 610 4.13 8.48 0.32
CA PRO A 610 4.51 7.92 -0.97
C PRO A 610 4.83 6.43 -0.81
N THR A 611 4.12 5.60 -1.56
CA THR A 611 4.17 4.13 -1.43
C THR A 611 4.53 3.50 -2.77
N ALA A 612 5.50 2.60 -2.78
CA ALA A 612 5.92 1.84 -3.94
C ALA A 612 5.55 0.36 -3.77
N ILE A 613 4.69 -0.15 -4.65
CA ILE A 613 4.42 -1.58 -4.78
C ILE A 613 5.39 -2.14 -5.83
N ILE A 614 6.28 -3.03 -5.41
CA ILE A 614 7.21 -3.72 -6.30
C ILE A 614 6.63 -5.09 -6.61
N ALA A 615 5.97 -5.21 -7.75
CA ALA A 615 5.21 -6.39 -8.12
C ALA A 615 6.07 -7.30 -9.02
N ARG A 616 6.43 -8.48 -8.52
CA ARG A 616 7.08 -9.50 -9.33
C ARG A 616 6.06 -10.09 -10.31
N THR A 617 6.31 -9.94 -11.60
CA THR A 617 5.39 -10.39 -12.66
C THR A 617 6.14 -11.17 -13.75
N VAL A 618 5.43 -11.68 -14.75
CA VAL A 618 5.99 -12.40 -15.90
C VAL A 618 5.55 -11.70 -17.18
N LYS A 619 6.53 -11.32 -18.02
CA LYS A 619 6.22 -10.73 -19.34
C LYS A 619 5.49 -11.74 -20.19
N GLY A 620 4.37 -11.34 -20.83
CA GLY A 620 3.54 -12.27 -21.60
C GLY A 620 2.66 -13.21 -20.77
N LYS A 621 2.41 -12.91 -19.47
CA LYS A 621 1.55 -13.71 -18.59
C LYS A 621 0.23 -14.14 -19.22
N GLY A 622 -0.12 -15.41 -19.07
CA GLY A 622 -1.37 -16.04 -19.53
C GLY A 622 -1.24 -16.77 -20.87
N VAL A 623 -0.08 -16.71 -21.53
CA VAL A 623 0.17 -17.39 -22.81
C VAL A 623 1.50 -18.12 -22.76
N SER A 624 1.46 -19.44 -22.76
CA SER A 624 2.58 -20.34 -22.46
C SER A 624 3.84 -20.11 -23.30
N PHE A 625 3.69 -19.79 -24.59
CA PHE A 625 4.82 -19.52 -25.49
C PHE A 625 5.36 -18.08 -25.44
N LEU A 626 4.67 -17.19 -24.73
CA LEU A 626 5.08 -15.80 -24.51
C LEU A 626 5.62 -15.55 -23.10
N GLU A 627 5.20 -16.33 -22.11
CA GLU A 627 5.60 -16.17 -20.71
C GLU A 627 7.12 -16.22 -20.54
N GLY A 628 7.69 -15.08 -20.11
CA GLY A 628 9.13 -14.94 -19.88
C GLY A 628 9.99 -15.08 -21.14
N ALA A 629 9.38 -15.15 -22.32
CA ALA A 629 10.11 -15.39 -23.57
C ALA A 629 10.77 -14.11 -24.10
N GLU A 630 12.08 -14.19 -24.34
CA GLU A 630 12.82 -13.11 -24.98
C GLU A 630 12.38 -12.88 -26.43
N GLY A 631 12.65 -11.67 -26.94
CA GLY A 631 12.41 -11.34 -28.34
C GLY A 631 10.94 -11.13 -28.72
N TRP A 632 10.01 -11.09 -27.76
CA TRP A 632 8.59 -10.80 -27.99
C TRP A 632 8.15 -9.38 -27.62
N HIS A 633 9.08 -8.53 -27.16
CA HIS A 633 8.76 -7.13 -26.93
C HIS A 633 8.43 -6.42 -28.25
N GLY A 634 7.30 -5.70 -28.29
CA GLY A 634 6.88 -4.92 -29.46
C GLY A 634 6.45 -5.73 -30.68
N LYS A 635 6.21 -7.04 -30.54
CA LYS A 635 5.78 -7.93 -31.63
C LYS A 635 4.30 -8.27 -31.52
N ALA A 636 3.57 -8.03 -32.61
CA ALA A 636 2.21 -8.52 -32.78
C ALA A 636 2.20 -10.02 -33.14
N LEU A 637 1.12 -10.71 -32.82
CA LEU A 637 0.91 -12.10 -33.22
C LEU A 637 0.25 -12.15 -34.61
N ASP A 638 0.65 -13.12 -35.43
CA ASP A 638 -0.11 -13.54 -36.61
C ASP A 638 -1.41 -14.24 -36.20
N ASP A 639 -2.31 -14.47 -37.16
CA ASP A 639 -3.66 -15.02 -36.89
C ASP A 639 -3.60 -16.41 -36.21
N ASP A 640 -2.64 -17.25 -36.60
CA ASP A 640 -2.48 -18.61 -36.05
C ASP A 640 -2.03 -18.55 -34.58
N LYS A 641 -1.02 -17.74 -34.26
CA LYS A 641 -0.55 -17.55 -32.89
C LYS A 641 -1.56 -16.80 -32.02
N LEU A 642 -2.32 -15.87 -32.60
CA LEU A 642 -3.40 -15.20 -31.88
C LEU A 642 -4.47 -16.21 -31.47
N ALA A 643 -4.91 -17.07 -32.40
CA ALA A 643 -5.89 -18.12 -32.09
C ALA A 643 -5.37 -19.08 -31.01
N GLN A 644 -4.09 -19.47 -31.08
CA GLN A 644 -3.43 -20.28 -30.03
C GLN A 644 -3.43 -19.56 -28.67
N ALA A 645 -3.00 -18.29 -28.64
CA ALA A 645 -2.94 -17.51 -27.41
C ALA A 645 -4.31 -17.33 -26.75
N LEU A 646 -5.35 -17.01 -27.55
CA LEU A 646 -6.71 -16.83 -27.04
C LEU A 646 -7.31 -18.15 -26.51
N ALA A 647 -6.92 -19.30 -27.07
CA ALA A 647 -7.38 -20.60 -26.57
C ALA A 647 -6.82 -20.95 -25.16
N GLU A 648 -5.74 -20.29 -24.74
CA GLU A 648 -5.14 -20.47 -23.40
C GLU A 648 -5.74 -19.53 -22.34
N ILE A 649 -6.51 -18.52 -22.77
CA ILE A 649 -7.08 -17.50 -21.88
C ILE A 649 -8.56 -17.80 -21.63
N ALA A 650 -8.94 -17.99 -20.36
CA ALA A 650 -10.34 -18.15 -19.97
C ALA A 650 -11.04 -16.78 -19.90
N GLU A 651 -12.02 -16.54 -20.76
CA GLU A 651 -12.85 -15.32 -20.80
C GLU A 651 -14.26 -15.59 -20.27
N PRO A 652 -14.50 -15.55 -18.95
CA PRO A 652 -15.86 -15.69 -18.42
C PRO A 652 -16.72 -14.47 -18.78
N ASP A 653 -18.02 -14.71 -19.04
CA ASP A 653 -18.99 -13.66 -19.43
C ASP A 653 -19.31 -12.66 -18.29
N VAL A 654 -18.98 -13.00 -17.05
CA VAL A 654 -19.27 -12.17 -15.87
C VAL A 654 -18.35 -10.95 -15.86
N ARG A 655 -18.93 -9.76 -16.05
CA ARG A 655 -18.23 -8.47 -15.99
C ARG A 655 -18.32 -7.85 -14.59
N VAL A 656 -17.25 -7.17 -14.20
CA VAL A 656 -17.23 -6.35 -12.97
C VAL A 656 -17.66 -4.94 -13.36
N LEU A 657 -18.79 -4.49 -12.80
CA LEU A 657 -19.26 -3.12 -13.02
C LEU A 657 -18.45 -2.16 -12.14
N VAL A 658 -17.97 -1.07 -12.74
CA VAL A 658 -17.35 0.02 -11.99
C VAL A 658 -18.44 0.95 -11.52
N GLU A 659 -18.72 0.93 -10.22
CA GLU A 659 -19.63 1.93 -9.62
C GLU A 659 -18.99 3.32 -9.67
N PRO A 660 -19.69 4.35 -10.17
CA PRO A 660 -19.20 5.72 -10.15
C PRO A 660 -18.95 6.22 -8.72
N ARG A 661 -17.68 6.43 -8.38
CA ARG A 661 -17.26 6.88 -7.04
C ARG A 661 -16.41 8.14 -7.13
N ARG A 662 -16.86 9.19 -6.45
CA ARG A 662 -16.17 10.47 -6.31
C ARG A 662 -15.87 10.71 -4.83
N LEU A 663 -14.74 11.33 -4.53
CA LEU A 663 -14.48 11.79 -3.17
C LEU A 663 -15.40 12.97 -2.88
N ALA A 664 -15.77 13.15 -1.61
CA ALA A 664 -16.33 14.41 -1.14
C ALA A 664 -15.23 15.46 -1.29
N ALA A 665 -15.13 16.05 -2.49
CA ALA A 665 -14.37 17.26 -2.66
C ALA A 665 -14.93 18.26 -1.64
N GLY A 666 -14.07 19.02 -0.96
CA GLY A 666 -14.52 20.33 -0.52
C GLY A 666 -14.97 21.02 -1.80
N GLU A 667 -16.28 21.05 -2.07
CA GLU A 667 -16.77 21.59 -3.34
C GLU A 667 -16.18 23.00 -3.44
N PRO A 668 -15.39 23.30 -4.49
CA PRO A 668 -15.28 24.68 -4.90
C PRO A 668 -16.72 25.03 -5.28
N THR A 669 -17.37 25.80 -4.42
CA THR A 669 -18.76 26.22 -4.59
C THR A 669 -18.98 26.69 -6.03
N ALA A 670 -20.22 26.65 -6.54
CA ALA A 670 -20.54 27.31 -7.81
C ALA A 670 -20.02 28.77 -7.83
N ALA A 671 -19.94 29.41 -6.66
CA ALA A 671 -19.26 30.68 -6.44
C ALA A 671 -17.74 30.61 -6.67
N ALA A 672 -16.99 29.61 -6.16
CA ALA A 672 -15.55 29.46 -6.42
C ALA A 672 -15.23 29.12 -7.89
N LYS A 673 -16.07 28.33 -8.59
CA LYS A 673 -15.91 28.09 -10.04
C LYS A 673 -16.27 29.32 -10.87
N ALA A 674 -17.35 30.01 -10.53
CA ALA A 674 -17.71 31.28 -11.14
C ALA A 674 -16.69 32.38 -10.80
N GLN A 675 -16.07 32.31 -9.62
CA GLN A 675 -15.01 33.20 -9.17
C GLN A 675 -13.71 32.90 -9.90
N ALA A 676 -13.28 31.64 -10.08
CA ALA A 676 -12.12 31.30 -10.93
C ALA A 676 -12.34 31.69 -12.40
N ALA A 677 -13.56 31.54 -12.93
CA ALA A 677 -13.92 32.03 -14.26
C ALA A 677 -13.97 33.58 -14.32
N SER A 678 -14.47 34.22 -13.27
CA SER A 678 -14.50 35.68 -13.10
C SER A 678 -13.12 36.27 -12.84
N GLU A 679 -12.21 35.55 -12.18
CA GLU A 679 -10.82 35.90 -11.90
C GLU A 679 -9.98 35.70 -13.16
N ARG A 680 -10.25 34.68 -13.99
CA ARG A 680 -9.69 34.60 -15.35
C ARG A 680 -10.13 35.77 -16.21
N MET A 681 -11.42 36.11 -16.16
CA MET A 681 -11.97 37.25 -16.91
C MET A 681 -11.49 38.60 -16.32
N GLN A 682 -11.30 38.68 -15.00
CA GLN A 682 -10.74 39.87 -14.32
C GLN A 682 -9.25 40.03 -14.55
N ALA A 683 -8.47 38.95 -14.54
CA ALA A 683 -7.04 38.96 -14.86
C ALA A 683 -6.81 39.37 -16.32
N GLN A 684 -7.72 39.03 -17.24
CA GLN A 684 -7.73 39.54 -18.62
C GLN A 684 -8.13 41.04 -18.71
N THR A 685 -8.78 41.59 -17.69
CA THR A 685 -9.16 43.02 -17.61
C THR A 685 -8.34 43.85 -16.63
N GLN A 686 -7.35 43.25 -15.96
CA GLN A 686 -6.49 43.97 -15.03
C GLN A 686 -5.56 44.90 -15.80
N ALA A 687 -5.26 46.04 -15.18
CA ALA A 687 -4.28 46.97 -15.71
C ALA A 687 -2.95 46.23 -15.94
N PRO A 688 -2.21 46.55 -17.01
CA PRO A 688 -0.91 45.95 -17.28
C PRO A 688 0.00 46.06 -16.05
N LEU A 689 0.92 45.10 -15.89
CA LEU A 689 1.90 45.10 -14.82
C LEU A 689 2.53 46.49 -14.66
N GLN A 690 2.60 46.97 -13.41
CA GLN A 690 3.26 48.23 -13.12
C GLN A 690 4.79 48.03 -13.24
N VAL A 691 5.37 48.72 -14.23
CA VAL A 691 6.79 48.70 -14.52
C VAL A 691 7.36 50.08 -14.19
N ASP A 692 8.35 50.16 -13.32
CA ASP A 692 8.87 51.44 -12.80
C ASP A 692 10.41 51.46 -12.93
N TYR A 693 10.89 51.60 -14.16
CA TYR A 693 12.33 51.71 -14.45
C TYR A 693 12.64 53.05 -15.12
N GLU A 694 13.72 53.70 -14.67
CA GLU A 694 14.22 54.91 -15.32
C GLU A 694 15.04 54.55 -16.56
N LEU A 695 14.84 55.29 -17.66
CA LEU A 695 15.66 55.13 -18.87
C LEU A 695 17.15 55.24 -18.55
N GLY A 696 17.95 54.32 -19.09
CA GLY A 696 19.39 54.26 -18.87
C GLY A 696 19.81 53.65 -17.52
N ALA A 697 18.88 53.28 -16.64
CA ALA A 697 19.23 52.55 -15.42
C ALA A 697 19.79 51.15 -15.76
N GLU A 698 20.82 50.71 -15.04
CA GLU A 698 21.51 49.44 -15.27
C GLU A 698 20.84 48.29 -14.50
N VAL A 699 20.10 47.44 -15.20
CA VAL A 699 19.33 46.33 -14.60
C VAL A 699 19.50 45.07 -15.44
N ALA A 700 19.72 43.93 -14.78
CA ALA A 700 19.81 42.65 -15.49
C ALA A 700 18.40 42.09 -15.76
N THR A 701 18.17 41.54 -16.96
CA THR A 701 16.87 40.96 -17.36
C THR A 701 16.42 39.83 -16.44
N ARG A 702 17.35 39.01 -15.92
CA ARG A 702 17.04 37.98 -14.90
C ARG A 702 16.51 38.56 -13.58
N ALA A 703 16.95 39.76 -13.21
CA ALA A 703 16.47 40.44 -12.00
C ALA A 703 15.07 41.03 -12.22
N ALA A 704 14.84 41.62 -13.39
CA ALA A 704 13.51 42.07 -13.79
C ALA A 704 12.51 40.91 -13.88
N PHE A 705 12.92 39.73 -14.37
CA PHE A 705 12.11 38.51 -14.33
C PHE A 705 11.69 38.13 -12.90
N GLY A 706 12.63 38.11 -11.94
CA GLY A 706 12.32 37.86 -10.53
C GLY A 706 11.31 38.87 -9.96
N ASN A 707 11.52 40.15 -10.23
CA ASN A 707 10.63 41.23 -9.80
C ASN A 707 9.23 41.07 -10.41
N ALA A 708 9.13 40.70 -11.69
CA ALA A 708 7.87 40.45 -12.36
C ALA A 708 7.11 39.30 -11.71
N LEU A 709 7.79 38.19 -11.38
CA LEU A 709 7.16 37.06 -10.68
C LEU A 709 6.61 37.48 -9.32
N GLU A 710 7.38 38.22 -8.52
CA GLU A 710 6.93 38.74 -7.22
C GLU A 710 5.64 39.57 -7.35
N LYS A 711 5.58 40.48 -8.32
CA LYS A 711 4.37 41.29 -8.59
C LYS A 711 3.21 40.42 -9.07
N LEU A 712 3.45 39.54 -10.05
CA LEU A 712 2.44 38.71 -10.71
C LEU A 712 1.90 37.58 -9.82
N GLY A 713 2.62 37.19 -8.77
CA GLY A 713 2.15 36.19 -7.81
C GLY A 713 0.85 36.59 -7.10
N SER A 714 0.62 37.89 -6.89
CA SER A 714 -0.64 38.42 -6.33
C SER A 714 -1.79 38.48 -7.34
N ARG A 715 -1.48 38.38 -8.64
CA ARG A 715 -2.42 38.44 -9.75
C ARG A 715 -2.88 37.05 -10.20
N PHE A 716 -2.02 36.05 -10.04
CA PHE A 716 -2.25 34.69 -10.50
C PHE A 716 -2.18 33.70 -9.34
N ASP A 717 -3.31 33.37 -8.73
CA ASP A 717 -3.38 32.47 -7.56
C ASP A 717 -2.99 31.01 -7.89
N ASP A 718 -3.08 30.63 -9.16
CA ASP A 718 -2.67 29.34 -9.72
C ASP A 718 -1.25 29.36 -10.31
N LEU A 719 -0.49 30.48 -10.20
CA LEU A 719 0.94 30.53 -10.52
C LEU A 719 1.72 29.74 -9.47
N VAL A 720 2.51 28.77 -9.93
CA VAL A 720 3.43 27.96 -9.11
C VAL A 720 4.82 28.10 -9.70
N VAL A 721 5.80 28.52 -8.90
CA VAL A 721 7.18 28.72 -9.36
C VAL A 721 8.04 27.54 -8.93
N LEU A 722 8.78 26.94 -9.85
CA LEU A 722 9.73 25.86 -9.60
C LEU A 722 11.14 26.32 -9.99
N ASP A 723 12.13 26.00 -9.16
CA ASP A 723 13.54 26.31 -9.41
C ASP A 723 14.43 25.13 -9.02
N GLY A 724 15.54 24.97 -9.74
CA GLY A 724 16.49 23.87 -9.54
C GLY A 724 17.73 24.27 -8.76
N ASP A 725 17.56 24.63 -7.48
CA ASP A 725 18.60 25.12 -6.56
C ASP A 725 19.42 26.35 -7.03
N VAL A 726 18.90 27.12 -7.99
CA VAL A 726 19.57 28.32 -8.53
C VAL A 726 18.75 29.60 -8.36
N LYS A 727 17.77 29.58 -7.44
CA LYS A 727 16.83 30.68 -7.14
C LYS A 727 17.46 32.03 -6.82
N ASN A 728 18.65 32.03 -6.24
CA ASN A 728 19.45 33.24 -5.95
C ASN A 728 20.07 33.84 -7.22
N SER A 729 20.21 33.04 -8.28
CA SER A 729 20.84 33.37 -9.54
C SER A 729 19.82 33.69 -10.63
N THR A 730 18.73 32.92 -10.70
CA THR A 730 17.54 33.16 -11.54
C THR A 730 16.64 34.27 -10.99
N LYS A 731 16.81 34.61 -9.70
CA LYS A 731 16.05 35.62 -8.95
C LYS A 731 14.61 35.24 -8.60
N THR A 732 14.27 33.96 -8.70
CA THR A 732 12.99 33.42 -8.20
C THR A 732 12.90 33.41 -6.67
N GLU A 733 14.01 33.66 -5.95
CA GLU A 733 14.02 33.76 -4.48
C GLU A 733 13.09 34.85 -3.92
N GLN A 734 12.75 35.88 -4.71
CA GLN A 734 11.81 36.92 -4.32
C GLN A 734 10.38 36.34 -4.25
N PHE A 735 9.96 35.62 -5.28
CA PHE A 735 8.70 34.89 -5.27
C PHE A 735 8.65 33.87 -4.13
N ALA A 736 9.74 33.14 -3.88
CA ALA A 736 9.83 32.18 -2.77
C ALA A 736 9.60 32.83 -1.38
N LYS A 737 10.05 34.08 -1.20
CA LYS A 737 9.83 34.84 0.04
C LYS A 737 8.39 35.37 0.14
N ALA A 738 7.81 35.80 -0.97
CA ALA A 738 6.47 36.39 -1.01
C ALA A 738 5.35 35.33 -0.96
N PHE A 739 5.54 34.17 -1.61
CA PHE A 739 4.55 33.11 -1.78
C PHE A 739 5.17 31.72 -1.53
N PRO A 740 5.66 31.44 -0.31
CA PRO A 740 6.39 30.21 0.00
C PRO A 740 5.56 28.93 -0.23
N GLU A 741 4.24 29.01 -0.16
CA GLU A 741 3.31 27.89 -0.42
C GLU A 741 3.16 27.54 -1.91
N ARG A 742 3.53 28.47 -2.80
CA ARG A 742 3.47 28.31 -4.27
C ARG A 742 4.85 28.27 -4.92
N PHE A 743 5.92 28.30 -4.13
CA PHE A 743 7.28 28.06 -4.58
C PHE A 743 7.70 26.63 -4.26
N ILE A 744 8.22 25.91 -5.26
CA ILE A 744 8.65 24.53 -5.13
C ILE A 744 10.13 24.44 -5.47
N GLU A 745 10.95 24.14 -4.46
CA GLU A 745 12.35 23.79 -4.67
C GLU A 745 12.44 22.38 -5.27
N ALA A 746 12.98 22.28 -6.48
CA ALA A 746 13.12 21.03 -7.21
C ALA A 746 14.52 20.39 -7.06
N GLN A 747 15.45 21.04 -6.34
CA GLN A 747 16.85 20.62 -6.20
C GLN A 747 17.58 20.61 -7.56
N ILE A 748 18.79 20.05 -7.62
CA ILE A 748 19.57 19.92 -8.86
C ILE A 748 19.05 18.73 -9.68
N ALA A 749 17.82 18.88 -10.22
CA ALA A 749 17.07 17.82 -10.89
C ALA A 749 16.13 18.39 -11.97
N GLU A 750 16.71 18.95 -13.06
CA GLU A 750 15.92 19.65 -14.07
C GLU A 750 14.90 18.76 -14.78
N GLN A 751 15.17 17.46 -14.93
CA GLN A 751 14.22 16.55 -15.60
C GLN A 751 12.95 16.40 -14.77
N ASN A 752 13.09 16.11 -13.48
CA ASN A 752 11.94 16.06 -12.58
C ASN A 752 11.27 17.44 -12.43
N MET A 753 12.03 18.54 -12.36
CA MET A 753 11.46 19.89 -12.26
C MET A 753 10.49 20.18 -13.41
N LEU A 754 10.91 19.91 -14.65
CA LEU A 754 10.07 20.11 -15.84
C LEU A 754 8.92 19.08 -15.90
N GLY A 755 9.14 17.85 -15.43
CA GLY A 755 8.10 16.82 -15.39
C GLY A 755 7.00 17.17 -14.39
N ALA A 756 7.36 17.64 -13.19
CA ALA A 756 6.43 18.14 -12.19
C ALA A 756 5.70 19.39 -12.67
N ALA A 757 6.37 20.30 -13.39
CA ALA A 757 5.72 21.42 -14.04
C ALA A 757 4.65 20.96 -15.04
N LEU A 758 4.93 19.93 -15.85
CA LEU A 758 3.94 19.37 -16.77
C LEU A 758 2.71 18.83 -16.02
N GLY A 759 2.92 18.10 -14.93
CA GLY A 759 1.83 17.60 -14.08
C GLY A 759 0.98 18.69 -13.43
N LEU A 760 1.61 19.77 -12.98
CA LEU A 760 0.95 20.97 -12.47
C LEU A 760 0.07 21.60 -13.55
N SER A 761 0.61 21.77 -14.76
CA SER A 761 -0.14 22.31 -15.90
C SER A 761 -1.32 21.41 -16.28
N ALA A 762 -1.13 20.09 -16.35
CA ALA A 762 -2.19 19.13 -16.66
C ALA A 762 -3.31 19.13 -15.60
N SER A 763 -3.02 19.60 -14.38
CA SER A 763 -3.99 19.77 -13.30
C SER A 763 -4.50 21.22 -13.17
N GLY A 764 -4.25 22.08 -14.15
CA GLY A 764 -4.82 23.42 -14.26
C GLY A 764 -4.06 24.54 -13.55
N LYS A 765 -2.82 24.29 -13.10
CA LYS A 765 -1.93 25.33 -12.56
C LYS A 765 -1.13 26.00 -13.69
N ARG A 766 -0.52 27.16 -13.40
CA ARG A 766 0.41 27.86 -14.29
C ARG A 766 1.84 27.72 -13.75
N PRO A 767 2.55 26.65 -14.10
CA PRO A 767 3.95 26.51 -13.72
C PRO A 767 4.83 27.57 -14.40
N CYS A 768 5.68 28.21 -13.61
CA CYS A 768 6.85 28.93 -14.08
C CYS A 768 8.10 28.21 -13.59
N VAL A 769 8.97 27.80 -14.50
CA VAL A 769 10.17 27.03 -14.19
C VAL A 769 11.40 27.87 -14.47
N ALA A 770 12.39 27.87 -13.58
CA ALA A 770 13.62 28.63 -13.77
C ALA A 770 14.88 27.80 -13.47
N THR A 771 15.85 27.88 -14.38
CA THR A 771 17.23 27.41 -14.18
C THR A 771 18.17 28.17 -15.13
N PHE A 772 19.41 27.72 -15.32
CA PHE A 772 20.28 28.27 -16.35
C PHE A 772 19.87 27.71 -17.72
N ALA A 773 19.94 28.53 -18.76
CA ALA A 773 19.59 28.17 -20.13
C ALA A 773 20.37 26.92 -20.59
N ALA A 774 21.64 26.81 -20.20
CA ALA A 774 22.48 25.63 -20.46
C ALA A 774 21.89 24.34 -19.85
N PHE A 775 21.34 24.40 -18.63
CA PHE A 775 20.85 23.22 -17.92
C PHE A 775 19.48 22.75 -18.39
N LEU A 776 18.72 23.59 -19.11
CA LEU A 776 17.49 23.14 -19.77
C LEU A 776 17.76 22.04 -20.80
N THR A 777 18.98 21.94 -21.34
CA THR A 777 19.40 20.81 -22.20
C THR A 777 19.29 19.46 -21.49
N ARG A 778 19.46 19.42 -20.15
CA ARG A 778 19.30 18.22 -19.32
C ARG A 778 17.87 17.69 -19.35
N ALA A 779 16.90 18.57 -19.51
CA ALA A 779 15.46 18.26 -19.50
C ALA A 779 14.81 18.29 -20.89
N TYR A 780 15.61 18.28 -21.98
CA TYR A 780 15.06 18.52 -23.32
C TYR A 780 13.99 17.51 -23.72
N ASP A 781 14.16 16.23 -23.42
CA ASP A 781 13.15 15.23 -23.77
C ASP A 781 11.84 15.37 -22.97
N ILE A 782 11.91 15.87 -21.73
CA ILE A 782 10.72 16.21 -20.92
C ILE A 782 9.97 17.38 -21.58
N ILE A 783 10.69 18.42 -22.00
CA ILE A 783 10.11 19.57 -22.71
C ILE A 783 9.50 19.14 -24.04
N ARG A 784 10.17 18.25 -24.77
CA ARG A 784 9.65 17.66 -26.02
C ARG A 784 8.35 16.89 -25.77
N MET A 785 8.28 16.06 -24.72
CA MET A 785 7.08 15.30 -24.37
C MET A 785 5.93 16.20 -23.86
N ALA A 786 6.24 17.32 -23.19
CA ALA A 786 5.25 18.31 -22.79
C ALA A 786 4.49 18.88 -24.01
N VAL A 787 5.17 19.14 -25.13
CA VAL A 787 4.51 19.59 -26.38
C VAL A 787 3.46 18.59 -26.88
N HIS A 788 3.67 17.29 -26.65
CA HIS A 788 2.74 16.23 -27.04
C HIS A 788 1.58 16.04 -26.04
N SER A 789 1.62 16.73 -24.90
CA SER A 789 0.61 16.63 -23.83
C SER A 789 -0.53 17.66 -23.96
N GLN A 790 -0.77 18.15 -25.18
CA GLN A 790 -1.79 19.14 -25.58
C GLN A 790 -1.96 20.38 -24.67
N GLN A 791 -1.48 21.52 -25.19
CA GLN A 791 -1.63 22.87 -24.63
C GLN A 791 -1.24 23.01 -23.14
N PRO A 792 -0.08 22.47 -22.69
CA PRO A 792 0.41 22.83 -21.37
C PRO A 792 0.66 24.34 -21.33
N ARG A 793 0.20 25.01 -20.28
CA ARG A 793 0.52 26.42 -20.03
C ARG A 793 1.74 26.46 -19.14
N MET A 794 2.90 26.81 -19.70
CA MET A 794 4.16 26.75 -18.98
C MET A 794 5.11 27.86 -19.43
N LEU A 795 5.61 28.66 -18.48
CA LEU A 795 6.70 29.60 -18.71
C LEU A 795 8.01 28.97 -18.23
N ILE A 796 8.98 28.84 -19.12
CA ILE A 796 10.32 28.32 -18.81
C ILE A 796 11.32 29.45 -18.96
N CYS A 797 11.94 29.88 -17.87
CA CYS A 797 13.00 30.87 -17.86
C CYS A 797 14.38 30.21 -17.85
N GLY A 798 15.15 30.43 -18.92
CA GLY A 798 16.57 30.09 -18.98
C GLY A 798 17.42 31.33 -18.74
N SER A 799 18.00 31.44 -17.55
CA SER A 799 18.93 32.53 -17.23
C SER A 799 20.36 32.23 -17.70
N HIS A 800 21.30 33.17 -17.52
CA HIS A 800 22.72 32.93 -17.82
C HIS A 800 22.95 32.46 -19.27
N ALA A 801 22.21 33.06 -20.21
CA ALA A 801 22.33 32.71 -21.61
C ALA A 801 23.53 33.43 -22.26
N GLY A 802 24.19 32.76 -23.21
CA GLY A 802 25.28 33.33 -24.00
C GLY A 802 26.66 33.36 -23.32
N VAL A 803 27.70 33.79 -24.06
CA VAL A 803 29.05 33.99 -23.53
C VAL A 803 29.18 35.20 -22.62
N SER A 804 28.21 36.13 -22.69
CA SER A 804 28.15 37.33 -21.84
C SER A 804 27.99 37.05 -20.33
N ILE A 805 27.81 35.79 -19.92
CA ILE A 805 27.88 35.43 -18.50
C ILE A 805 29.29 35.65 -17.93
N GLY A 806 30.33 35.47 -18.75
CA GLY A 806 31.72 35.67 -18.39
C GLY A 806 32.42 34.42 -17.83
N GLU A 807 32.85 34.53 -16.59
CA GLU A 807 33.98 33.80 -16.02
C GLU A 807 33.68 32.33 -15.71
N ASP A 808 32.42 31.97 -15.52
CA ASP A 808 32.02 30.57 -15.27
C ASP A 808 32.34 29.65 -16.46
N GLY A 809 32.42 30.20 -17.67
CA GLY A 809 32.83 29.46 -18.85
C GLY A 809 31.74 28.59 -19.48
N PRO A 810 32.10 27.76 -20.48
CA PRO A 810 31.15 27.15 -21.42
C PRO A 810 30.12 26.20 -20.80
N SER A 811 30.40 25.58 -19.64
CA SER A 811 29.45 24.69 -18.98
C SER A 811 28.17 25.37 -18.50
N GLN A 812 28.19 26.69 -18.30
CA GLN A 812 27.05 27.49 -17.84
C GLN A 812 26.45 28.34 -18.96
N MET A 813 27.13 28.47 -20.10
CA MET A 813 26.73 29.31 -21.23
C MET A 813 25.62 28.60 -22.02
N GLY A 814 24.37 29.10 -21.94
CA GLY A 814 23.31 28.62 -22.82
C GLY A 814 23.55 29.11 -24.25
N LEU A 815 23.98 28.24 -25.16
CA LEU A 815 24.36 28.59 -26.53
C LEU A 815 23.58 27.84 -27.61
N GLU A 816 22.73 26.91 -27.22
CA GLU A 816 21.88 26.07 -28.07
C GLU A 816 20.41 26.10 -27.63
N ASP A 817 20.09 26.91 -26.62
CA ASP A 817 18.79 27.00 -25.99
C ASP A 817 17.71 27.55 -26.93
N ILE A 818 18.02 28.58 -27.72
CA ILE A 818 17.09 29.10 -28.75
C ILE A 818 16.83 28.01 -29.79
N ALA A 819 17.87 27.32 -30.25
CA ALA A 819 17.73 26.24 -31.23
C ALA A 819 16.84 25.10 -30.70
N MET A 820 17.06 24.70 -29.46
CA MET A 820 16.31 23.67 -28.76
C MET A 820 14.81 23.99 -28.74
N PHE A 821 14.42 25.18 -28.29
CA PHE A 821 13.00 25.55 -28.23
C PHE A 821 12.40 25.85 -29.60
N ARG A 822 13.16 26.43 -30.54
CA ARG A 822 12.66 26.68 -31.90
C ARG A 822 12.31 25.40 -32.65
N ALA A 823 13.04 24.32 -32.41
CA ALA A 823 12.81 23.03 -33.07
C ALA A 823 11.48 22.36 -32.68
N LEU A 824 10.91 22.70 -31.53
CA LEU A 824 9.68 22.10 -31.02
C LEU A 824 8.42 22.78 -31.59
N ASN A 825 7.39 22.03 -31.96
CA ASN A 825 6.15 22.62 -32.47
C ASN A 825 5.37 23.36 -31.37
N GLY A 826 4.72 24.47 -31.71
CA GLY A 826 3.82 25.19 -30.78
C GLY A 826 4.51 25.89 -29.59
N THR A 827 5.84 25.97 -29.58
CA THR A 827 6.59 26.76 -28.58
C THR A 827 6.75 28.21 -29.00
N THR A 828 6.86 29.09 -28.00
CA THR A 828 7.17 30.51 -28.14
C THR A 828 8.56 30.78 -27.55
N VAL A 829 9.38 31.62 -28.19
CA VAL A 829 10.73 31.98 -27.75
C VAL A 829 10.86 33.50 -27.67
N LEU A 830 11.06 34.00 -26.46
CA LEU A 830 11.17 35.41 -26.12
C LEU A 830 12.55 35.70 -25.52
N TYR A 831 13.18 36.79 -25.95
CA TYR A 831 14.48 37.22 -25.49
C TYR A 831 14.46 38.72 -25.17
N PRO A 832 14.04 39.11 -23.95
CA PRO A 832 14.02 40.51 -23.51
C PRO A 832 15.40 41.16 -23.56
N SER A 833 15.43 42.43 -23.98
CA SER A 833 16.66 43.22 -24.17
C SER A 833 16.99 44.09 -22.96
N ASP A 834 16.01 44.41 -22.12
CA ASP A 834 16.17 45.24 -20.92
C ASP A 834 15.16 44.85 -19.82
N ALA A 835 15.12 45.61 -18.73
CA ALA A 835 14.22 45.32 -17.62
C ALA A 835 12.73 45.51 -17.95
N VAL A 836 12.37 46.52 -18.75
CA VAL A 836 10.96 46.77 -19.14
C VAL A 836 10.44 45.62 -19.99
N SER A 837 11.18 45.27 -21.04
CA SER A 837 10.82 44.14 -21.91
C SER A 837 10.81 42.82 -21.14
N ALA A 838 11.71 42.61 -20.16
CA ALA A 838 11.71 41.41 -19.32
C ALA A 838 10.45 41.29 -18.47
N GLU A 839 10.00 42.35 -17.79
CA GLU A 839 8.77 42.30 -17.00
C GLU A 839 7.53 42.08 -17.89
N ARG A 840 7.44 42.82 -19.01
CA ARG A 840 6.31 42.72 -19.96
C ARG A 840 6.23 41.36 -20.63
N LEU A 841 7.35 40.77 -21.04
CA LEU A 841 7.38 39.45 -21.68
C LEU A 841 7.19 38.32 -20.66
N THR A 842 7.51 38.53 -19.39
CA THR A 842 7.15 37.59 -18.31
C THR A 842 5.63 37.56 -18.13
N GLU A 843 5.00 38.74 -18.08
CA GLU A 843 3.54 38.89 -18.02
C GLU A 843 2.86 38.22 -19.22
N ALA A 844 3.25 38.59 -20.45
CA ALA A 844 2.72 38.02 -21.66
C ALA A 844 2.94 36.49 -21.75
N GLY A 845 4.10 36.02 -21.27
CA GLY A 845 4.43 34.59 -21.25
C GLY A 845 3.56 33.77 -20.31
N LEU A 846 3.19 34.31 -19.15
CA LEU A 846 2.27 33.65 -18.20
C LEU A 846 0.81 33.64 -18.67
N GLU A 847 0.44 34.60 -19.51
CA GLU A 847 -0.90 34.68 -20.11
C GLU A 847 -1.08 33.78 -21.34
N HIS A 848 0.03 33.44 -22.01
CA HIS A 848 0.03 32.67 -23.24
C HIS A 848 -0.27 31.19 -23.00
N ASP A 849 -1.09 30.59 -23.87
CA ASP A 849 -1.29 29.14 -23.90
C ASP A 849 -0.13 28.46 -24.65
N GLY A 850 0.36 27.34 -24.13
CA GLY A 850 1.52 26.65 -24.66
C GLY A 850 2.79 26.88 -23.84
N ILE A 851 3.91 26.41 -24.38
CA ILE A 851 5.22 26.50 -23.74
C ILE A 851 5.92 27.77 -24.22
N VAL A 852 6.16 28.69 -23.30
CA VAL A 852 6.92 29.92 -23.54
C VAL A 852 8.31 29.76 -22.94
N TYR A 853 9.34 29.90 -23.78
CA TYR A 853 10.71 30.02 -23.33
C TYR A 853 11.11 31.50 -23.25
N LEU A 854 11.50 31.95 -22.06
CA LEU A 854 12.00 33.29 -21.79
C LEU A 854 13.50 33.22 -21.49
N ARG A 855 14.31 33.75 -22.41
CA ARG A 855 15.78 33.77 -22.29
C ARG A 855 16.22 35.03 -21.54
N THR A 856 16.87 34.88 -20.38
CA THR A 856 17.38 36.02 -19.60
C THR A 856 18.90 35.98 -19.44
N THR A 857 19.51 37.14 -19.25
CA THR A 857 20.96 37.36 -19.24
C THR A 857 21.50 37.78 -17.88
N ARG A 858 22.79 37.50 -17.64
CA ARG A 858 23.46 37.73 -16.36
C ARG A 858 23.81 39.20 -16.13
N GLY A 859 24.39 39.82 -17.14
CA GLY A 859 24.89 41.20 -17.12
C GLY A 859 23.77 42.21 -16.95
N LYS A 860 24.10 43.36 -16.36
CA LYS A 860 23.20 44.52 -16.34
C LYS A 860 23.25 45.18 -17.71
N THR A 861 22.10 45.67 -18.17
CA THR A 861 21.99 46.46 -19.38
C THR A 861 21.20 47.74 -19.10
N PRO A 862 21.46 48.82 -19.86
CA PRO A 862 20.65 50.04 -19.78
C PRO A 862 19.17 49.75 -20.12
N VAL A 863 18.25 50.37 -19.38
CA VAL A 863 16.83 50.40 -19.74
C VAL A 863 16.65 51.23 -21.02
N LEU A 864 16.09 50.61 -22.05
CA LEU A 864 15.89 51.19 -23.39
C LEU A 864 14.48 51.74 -23.58
N TYR A 865 13.49 51.12 -22.93
CA TYR A 865 12.08 51.39 -23.17
C TYR A 865 11.44 52.20 -22.04
N GLN A 866 10.40 52.96 -22.38
CA GLN A 866 9.55 53.61 -21.38
C GLN A 866 8.74 52.55 -20.63
N SER A 867 8.40 52.83 -19.38
CA SER A 867 7.57 51.95 -18.54
C SER A 867 6.24 51.54 -19.18
N ASP A 868 5.63 52.39 -20.01
CA ASP A 868 4.36 52.15 -20.69
C ASP A 868 4.50 51.52 -22.08
N GLU A 869 5.72 51.20 -22.52
CA GLU A 869 5.97 50.57 -23.82
C GLU A 869 5.33 49.16 -23.87
N PRO A 870 4.49 48.86 -24.88
CA PRO A 870 3.83 47.56 -25.00
C PRO A 870 4.75 46.50 -25.63
N PHE A 871 4.65 45.25 -25.19
CA PHE A 871 5.35 44.11 -25.81
C PHE A 871 4.36 42.98 -26.10
N GLU A 872 4.37 42.49 -27.34
CA GLU A 872 3.44 41.47 -27.82
C GLU A 872 4.23 40.26 -28.36
N ILE A 873 3.76 39.05 -28.08
CA ILE A 873 4.36 37.85 -28.66
C ILE A 873 4.23 37.91 -30.19
N GLY A 874 5.33 37.71 -30.91
CA GLY A 874 5.41 37.90 -32.36
C GLY A 874 5.80 39.30 -32.81
N GLY A 875 6.02 40.25 -31.89
CA GLY A 875 6.45 41.61 -32.22
C GLY A 875 7.97 41.82 -32.23
N SER A 876 8.35 43.04 -32.63
CA SER A 876 9.73 43.57 -32.58
C SER A 876 9.71 45.07 -32.24
N LYS A 877 10.86 45.68 -31.99
CA LYS A 877 11.00 47.14 -31.84
C LYS A 877 12.06 47.67 -32.79
N THR A 878 11.75 48.75 -33.51
CA THR A 878 12.74 49.45 -34.35
C THR A 878 13.29 50.62 -33.54
N LEU A 879 14.57 50.55 -33.16
CA LEU A 879 15.23 51.48 -32.24
C LEU A 879 16.00 52.60 -32.95
N ALA A 880 16.35 52.37 -34.21
CA ALA A 880 16.92 53.38 -35.11
C ALA A 880 16.40 53.09 -36.52
N GLU A 881 15.93 54.12 -37.23
CA GLU A 881 15.42 54.04 -38.60
C GLU A 881 15.61 55.39 -39.31
N SER A 882 16.04 55.35 -40.57
CA SER A 882 16.12 56.51 -41.45
C SER A 882 15.93 56.10 -42.92
N THR A 883 15.68 57.08 -43.79
CA THR A 883 15.64 56.83 -45.24
C THR A 883 17.03 56.60 -45.86
N GLU A 884 18.10 56.81 -45.10
CA GLU A 884 19.49 56.66 -45.55
C GLU A 884 20.13 55.34 -45.08
N ASP A 885 19.35 54.47 -44.43
CA ASP A 885 19.83 53.21 -43.85
C ASP A 885 20.43 52.30 -44.94
N ARG A 886 21.72 52.00 -44.83
CA ARG A 886 22.44 51.13 -45.79
C ARG A 886 22.32 49.64 -45.49
N LEU A 887 22.00 49.31 -44.24
CA LEU A 887 21.77 47.95 -43.76
C LEU A 887 20.93 47.99 -42.48
N THR A 888 20.34 46.85 -42.17
CA THR A 888 19.61 46.63 -40.91
C THR A 888 20.41 45.71 -40.00
N LEU A 889 20.66 46.16 -38.77
CA LEU A 889 21.15 45.34 -37.67
C LEU A 889 19.95 44.71 -36.96
N VAL A 890 19.89 43.38 -36.90
CA VAL A 890 18.83 42.65 -36.18
C VAL A 890 19.46 41.93 -35.01
N ALA A 891 18.99 42.22 -33.80
CA ALA A 891 19.53 41.66 -32.57
C ALA A 891 18.40 41.34 -31.59
N ALA A 892 18.69 40.61 -30.52
CA ALA A 892 17.76 40.37 -29.42
C ALA A 892 18.53 40.22 -28.12
N GLY A 893 17.94 40.65 -27.01
CA GLY A 893 18.58 40.54 -25.72
C GLY A 893 19.82 41.41 -25.59
N ILE A 894 20.90 40.84 -25.04
CA ILE A 894 22.12 41.61 -24.78
C ILE A 894 22.78 42.17 -26.06
N THR A 895 22.61 41.52 -27.22
CA THR A 895 23.21 41.99 -28.47
C THR A 895 22.51 43.20 -29.07
N VAL A 896 21.33 43.58 -28.57
CA VAL A 896 20.70 44.86 -28.94
C VAL A 896 21.56 46.03 -28.49
N HIS A 897 22.18 45.93 -27.31
CA HIS A 897 23.07 46.96 -26.77
C HIS A 897 24.34 47.09 -27.61
N THR A 898 24.96 45.97 -27.99
CA THR A 898 26.15 46.00 -28.86
C THR A 898 25.82 46.41 -30.29
N ALA A 899 24.62 46.12 -30.79
CA ALA A 899 24.13 46.61 -32.08
C ALA A 899 23.88 48.13 -32.07
N LEU A 900 23.33 48.69 -30.99
CA LEU A 900 23.17 50.13 -30.81
C LEU A 900 24.52 50.84 -30.71
N GLU A 901 25.47 50.28 -29.97
CA GLU A 901 26.84 50.78 -29.91
C GLU A 901 27.48 50.83 -31.31
N ALA A 902 27.39 49.71 -32.06
CA ALA A 902 27.88 49.64 -33.43
C ALA A 902 27.18 50.64 -34.36
N SER A 903 25.86 50.81 -34.25
CA SER A 903 25.09 51.78 -35.02
C SER A 903 25.55 53.22 -34.78
N ASN A 904 25.84 53.56 -33.51
CA ASN A 904 26.37 54.88 -33.16
C ASN A 904 27.77 55.10 -33.75
N ARG A 905 28.67 54.12 -33.64
CA ARG A 905 30.02 54.18 -34.25
C ARG A 905 29.96 54.30 -35.78
N LEU A 906 29.10 53.52 -36.44
CA LEU A 906 28.87 53.59 -37.89
C LEU A 906 28.35 54.97 -38.32
N ARG A 907 27.47 55.58 -37.52
CA ARG A 907 26.96 56.93 -37.76
C ARG A 907 28.06 57.98 -37.71
N GLU A 908 29.04 57.85 -36.80
CA GLU A 908 30.23 58.71 -36.75
C GLU A 908 31.09 58.60 -38.03
N GLN A 909 31.01 57.45 -38.73
CA GLN A 909 31.66 57.22 -40.02
C GLN A 909 30.76 57.53 -41.24
N GLY A 910 29.57 58.11 -41.02
CA GLY A 910 28.63 58.46 -42.10
C GLY A 910 27.86 57.27 -42.69
N VAL A 911 27.75 56.16 -41.97
CA VAL A 911 26.95 54.98 -42.37
C VAL A 911 25.71 54.89 -41.49
N CYS A 912 24.55 55.22 -42.07
CA CYS A 912 23.26 55.06 -41.40
C CYS A 912 22.83 53.60 -41.39
N THR A 913 22.30 53.14 -40.25
CA THR A 913 21.83 51.77 -40.04
C THR A 913 20.49 51.77 -39.34
N ARG A 914 19.64 50.82 -39.74
CA ARG A 914 18.44 50.46 -38.99
C ARG A 914 18.83 49.50 -37.86
N VAL A 915 18.22 49.63 -36.69
CA VAL A 915 18.40 48.66 -35.58
C VAL A 915 17.04 48.12 -35.16
N ILE A 916 16.90 46.80 -35.20
CA ILE A 916 15.68 46.08 -34.80
C ILE A 916 16.00 45.16 -33.63
N ASP A 917 15.29 45.37 -32.52
CA ASP A 917 15.16 44.41 -31.42
C ASP A 917 14.08 43.37 -31.76
N ALA A 918 14.53 42.19 -32.18
CA ALA A 918 13.71 41.03 -32.47
C ALA A 918 13.47 40.19 -31.19
N TYR A 919 12.98 40.83 -30.13
CA TYR A 919 12.74 40.20 -28.83
C TYR A 919 11.86 38.94 -28.91
N SER A 920 10.94 38.86 -29.88
CA SER A 920 10.21 37.63 -30.18
C SER A 920 10.92 36.86 -31.29
N VAL A 921 11.67 35.82 -30.93
CA VAL A 921 12.43 34.99 -31.87
C VAL A 921 11.54 33.94 -32.52
N LYS A 922 10.49 33.50 -31.82
CA LYS A 922 9.45 32.62 -32.35
C LYS A 922 8.13 32.92 -31.62
N PRO A 923 7.05 33.30 -32.33
CA PRO A 923 7.04 33.73 -33.74
C PRO A 923 7.86 35.01 -33.96
N LEU A 924 8.33 35.24 -35.19
CA LEU A 924 9.01 36.49 -35.57
C LEU A 924 8.00 37.54 -36.03
N ASP A 925 8.36 38.81 -35.88
CA ASP A 925 7.71 39.94 -36.56
C ASP A 925 8.11 39.96 -38.05
N VAL A 926 7.54 39.03 -38.81
CA VAL A 926 7.83 38.88 -40.24
C VAL A 926 7.51 40.16 -41.03
N PRO A 927 6.39 40.88 -40.80
CA PRO A 927 6.13 42.14 -41.49
C PRO A 927 7.25 43.18 -41.35
N THR A 928 7.72 43.44 -40.13
CA THR A 928 8.80 44.43 -39.89
C THR A 928 10.10 43.99 -40.54
N LEU A 929 10.47 42.70 -40.42
CA LEU A 929 11.69 42.16 -41.03
C LEU A 929 11.65 42.20 -42.56
N LYS A 930 10.48 41.95 -43.19
CA LYS A 930 10.33 42.06 -44.63
C LYS A 930 10.51 43.49 -45.11
N ARG A 931 9.88 44.46 -44.44
CA ARG A 931 10.04 45.89 -44.75
C ARG A 931 11.51 46.30 -44.67
N ALA A 932 12.20 45.90 -43.61
CA ALA A 932 13.63 46.18 -43.45
C ALA A 932 14.47 45.53 -44.57
N ALA A 933 14.19 44.29 -44.96
CA ALA A 933 14.89 43.62 -46.05
C ALA A 933 14.70 44.30 -47.41
N GLU A 934 13.48 44.75 -47.69
CA GLU A 934 13.15 45.45 -48.94
C GLU A 934 13.76 46.85 -48.99
N GLU A 935 13.78 47.57 -47.86
CA GLU A 935 14.26 48.95 -47.80
C GLU A 935 15.79 49.05 -47.70
N THR A 936 16.46 48.18 -46.91
CA THR A 936 17.91 48.26 -46.71
C THR A 936 18.71 47.25 -47.54
N GLY A 937 18.07 46.23 -48.14
CA GLY A 937 18.68 45.22 -49.01
C GLY A 937 19.65 44.23 -48.32
N THR A 938 20.21 44.60 -47.18
CA THR A 938 21.13 43.80 -46.36
C THR A 938 20.69 43.82 -44.89
N LEU A 939 20.66 42.64 -44.27
CA LEU A 939 20.49 42.43 -42.84
C LEU A 939 21.75 41.78 -42.27
N LEU A 940 22.24 42.31 -41.16
CA LEU A 940 23.26 41.68 -40.31
C LEU A 940 22.58 41.27 -39.00
N VAL A 941 22.46 39.97 -38.76
CA VAL A 941 21.83 39.42 -37.56
C VAL A 941 22.91 39.09 -36.53
N ILE A 942 22.75 39.55 -35.29
CA ILE A 942 23.73 39.42 -34.21
C ILE A 942 23.10 38.72 -33.01
N GLU A 943 23.69 37.61 -32.57
CA GLU A 943 23.20 36.84 -31.44
C GLU A 943 24.30 36.33 -30.51
N ASP A 944 24.05 36.38 -29.20
CA ASP A 944 24.87 35.71 -28.19
C ASP A 944 24.38 34.26 -27.98
N HIS A 945 24.53 33.47 -29.04
CA HIS A 945 24.10 32.09 -29.21
C HIS A 945 24.96 31.44 -30.32
N ASN A 946 25.03 30.12 -30.39
CA ASN A 946 25.66 29.44 -31.53
C ASN A 946 24.98 29.85 -32.84
N ARG A 947 25.76 29.88 -33.93
CA ARG A 947 25.23 30.37 -35.23
C ARG A 947 24.10 29.54 -35.82
N ASP A 948 24.00 28.26 -35.43
CA ASP A 948 23.04 27.31 -36.00
C ASP A 948 21.81 27.19 -35.10
N GLY A 949 20.63 27.24 -35.71
CA GLY A 949 19.34 27.13 -35.04
C GLY A 949 18.91 28.37 -34.23
N GLY A 950 19.69 29.44 -34.22
CA GLY A 950 19.40 30.67 -33.48
C GLY A 950 18.51 31.69 -34.20
N LEU A 951 18.63 32.96 -33.80
CA LEU A 951 17.91 34.11 -34.39
C LEU A 951 18.31 34.32 -35.86
N GLY A 952 19.59 34.16 -36.19
CA GLY A 952 20.10 34.27 -37.55
C GLY A 952 19.39 33.34 -38.53
N ASP A 953 19.18 32.08 -38.14
CA ASP A 953 18.45 31.11 -38.95
C ASP A 953 16.95 31.40 -39.01
N ALA A 954 16.38 31.90 -37.91
CA ALA A 954 14.98 32.32 -37.87
C ALA A 954 14.74 33.43 -38.91
N VAL A 955 15.55 34.50 -38.88
CA VAL A 955 15.44 35.63 -39.81
C VAL A 955 15.72 35.18 -41.25
N ALA A 956 16.83 34.46 -41.48
CA ALA A 956 17.22 34.00 -42.81
C ALA A 956 16.12 33.16 -43.48
N SER A 957 15.42 32.30 -42.72
CA SER A 957 14.32 31.48 -43.22
C SER A 957 13.12 32.30 -43.74
N GLN A 958 12.88 33.49 -43.18
CA GLN A 958 11.73 34.32 -43.50
C GLN A 958 12.02 35.36 -44.59
N VAL A 959 13.20 35.97 -44.57
CA VAL A 959 13.52 37.13 -45.43
C VAL A 959 14.75 36.93 -46.32
N GLY A 960 15.43 35.78 -46.26
CA GLY A 960 16.63 35.52 -47.08
C GLY A 960 16.40 35.52 -48.60
N ARG A 961 15.14 35.50 -49.06
CA ARG A 961 14.78 35.68 -50.48
C ARG A 961 14.58 37.15 -50.88
N LEU A 962 14.47 38.05 -49.92
CA LEU A 962 14.20 39.49 -50.13
C LEU A 962 15.46 40.35 -50.00
N GLY A 963 16.44 39.91 -49.21
CA GLY A 963 17.70 40.62 -49.01
C GLY A 963 18.85 39.69 -48.63
N ARG A 964 20.06 40.24 -48.59
CA ARG A 964 21.26 39.51 -48.12
C ARG A 964 21.21 39.41 -46.60
N VAL A 965 21.24 38.20 -46.04
CA VAL A 965 21.26 37.99 -44.59
C VAL A 965 22.63 37.44 -44.16
N PHE A 966 23.35 38.24 -43.39
CA PHE A 966 24.61 37.87 -42.74
C PHE A 966 24.33 37.53 -41.27
N ARG A 967 25.08 36.58 -40.71
CA ARG A 967 24.86 36.05 -39.36
C ARG A 967 26.14 36.08 -38.54
N LEU A 968 26.14 36.86 -37.47
CA LEU A 968 27.14 36.87 -36.41
C LEU A 968 26.58 36.15 -35.18
N GLY A 969 27.35 35.19 -34.69
CA GLY A 969 27.03 34.43 -33.49
C GLY A 969 28.29 33.74 -32.98
N VAL A 970 28.17 33.05 -31.86
CA VAL A 970 29.31 32.39 -31.19
C VAL A 970 29.89 31.32 -32.11
N THR A 971 31.19 31.46 -32.42
CA THR A 971 31.96 30.49 -33.20
C THR A 971 33.17 29.97 -32.44
N GLY A 972 33.47 28.69 -32.62
CA GLY A 972 34.57 28.02 -31.94
C GLY A 972 34.28 27.78 -30.46
N GLU A 973 35.25 27.19 -29.76
CA GLU A 973 35.10 26.85 -28.34
C GLU A 973 35.00 28.10 -27.45
N PRO A 974 33.89 28.30 -26.72
CA PRO A 974 33.79 29.35 -25.69
C PRO A 974 34.73 29.07 -24.52
N ARG A 975 35.04 30.08 -23.70
CA ARG A 975 35.98 29.97 -22.57
C ARG A 975 35.58 30.91 -21.45
N SER A 976 36.13 30.69 -20.25
CA SER A 976 36.08 31.67 -19.18
C SER A 976 36.83 32.95 -19.55
N GLY A 977 36.24 34.10 -19.23
CA GLY A 977 36.85 35.42 -19.40
C GLY A 977 35.83 36.52 -19.07
N GLU A 978 36.30 37.77 -19.02
CA GLU A 978 35.40 38.92 -18.85
C GLU A 978 34.37 38.97 -20.00
N PRO A 979 33.09 39.28 -19.73
CA PRO A 979 32.03 39.28 -20.74
C PRO A 979 32.38 40.03 -22.03
N GLU A 980 32.92 41.24 -21.92
CA GLU A 980 33.29 42.07 -23.07
C GLU A 980 34.41 41.42 -23.90
N THR A 981 35.42 40.84 -23.25
CA THR A 981 36.50 40.11 -23.93
C THR A 981 35.98 38.89 -24.68
N LEU A 982 34.98 38.20 -24.13
CA LEU A 982 34.34 37.07 -24.80
C LEU A 982 33.50 37.52 -26.01
N MET A 983 32.75 38.62 -25.87
CA MET A 983 31.98 39.18 -26.97
C MET A 983 32.90 39.65 -28.12
N ASP A 984 34.04 40.27 -27.82
CA ASP A 984 35.09 40.59 -28.81
C ASP A 984 35.62 39.32 -29.49
N ARG A 985 36.01 38.31 -28.70
CA ARG A 985 36.56 37.04 -29.20
C ARG A 985 35.62 36.37 -30.19
N HIS A 986 34.32 36.41 -29.91
CA HIS A 986 33.28 35.80 -30.73
C HIS A 986 32.64 36.76 -31.74
N ARG A 987 33.22 37.96 -31.92
CA ARG A 987 32.84 38.96 -32.92
C ARG A 987 31.40 39.48 -32.81
N ILE A 988 30.93 39.62 -31.58
CA ILE A 988 29.58 40.12 -31.25
C ILE A 988 29.60 41.35 -30.33
N SER A 989 30.77 41.95 -30.12
CA SER A 989 30.94 43.27 -29.49
C SER A 989 30.62 44.40 -30.46
N GLY A 990 30.35 45.62 -29.95
CA GLY A 990 30.03 46.77 -30.80
C GLY A 990 31.12 47.08 -31.84
N GLN A 991 32.39 46.95 -31.47
CA GLN A 991 33.53 47.14 -32.37
C GLN A 991 33.58 46.10 -33.50
N GLU A 992 33.38 44.82 -33.19
CA GLU A 992 33.43 43.77 -34.21
C GLU A 992 32.19 43.78 -35.11
N ILE A 993 31.02 44.14 -34.57
CA ILE A 993 29.80 44.35 -35.36
C ILE A 993 29.97 45.50 -36.33
N GLU A 994 30.54 46.64 -35.89
CA GLU A 994 30.87 47.75 -36.79
C GLU A 994 31.80 47.29 -37.92
N ARG A 995 32.85 46.52 -37.60
CA ARG A 995 33.79 46.03 -38.61
C ARG A 995 33.09 45.16 -39.66
N GLU A 996 32.22 44.25 -39.22
CA GLU A 996 31.47 43.39 -40.13
C GLU A 996 30.43 44.19 -40.92
N ALA A 997 29.73 45.13 -40.28
CA ALA A 997 28.76 46.01 -40.93
C ALA A 997 29.38 46.80 -42.08
N LEU A 998 30.57 47.40 -41.87
CA LEU A 998 31.32 48.07 -42.94
C LEU A 998 31.71 47.12 -44.07
N ALA A 999 32.09 45.88 -43.74
CA ALA A 999 32.49 44.87 -44.73
C ALA A 999 31.31 44.40 -45.61
N VAL A 1000 30.10 44.28 -45.04
CA VAL A 1000 28.90 43.85 -45.80
C VAL A 1000 28.15 45.01 -46.47
N ALA A 1001 28.40 46.25 -46.02
CA ALA A 1001 27.85 47.46 -46.62
C ALA A 1001 28.62 47.93 -47.87
N ALA A 1002 29.91 47.57 -47.97
CA ALA A 1002 30.75 47.76 -49.15
C ALA A 1002 30.25 46.92 -50.34
#